data_AF-A0A7R9LP89-F1
#
_entry.id   AF-A0A7R9LP89-F1
#
_cell.length_a   1.000
_cell.length_b   1.000
_cell.length_c   1.000
_cell.angle_alpha   90.00
_cell.angle_beta   90.00
_cell.angle_gamma   90.00
#
_symmetry.space_group_name_H-M   'P 1'
#
loop_
_entity.id
_entity.type
_entity.pdbx_description
1 polymer ?
#
loop_
_entity_poly.entity_id
_entity_poly.type
_entity_poly.pdbx_seq_one_letter_code
_entity_poly.pdbx_strand_id
1 'polypeptide(L)'
;MGRDQYSMGKDTLGRLKVLTESPMFEKLEEMMPELESGGRYRPPNCQSRHKMAIVIPYRDREEHLRTFLLNIHPMLERQQLDYGIYIVEENGNGKFNRAKLMNIGFLEALKQYDYQCFIFHDVDLIPEDDRNLYTCPDQPRHMSVAIDKFSYRLPYKDLFGGVSALTTEQFKRINGFSNEFWGWGGEDDDMSNRVRHYGYKISRYSASIARYKMLKHKGDTPNPDRYKKLYSGKRRYKTDGINNIKYKVVDLVFKRLYTWILVDLKSPGFRGNGCQNKPMNPVVRREALVGATSADSAYLPIGQCQALCPQNCLIIWSPKQISKNIIDNSLTDSLTALPDICIRVRFITEELIRTLMSDTKKSGVFDDLRDLVETIDSSTTTTSGTDEQLLTQIDDTLCMSCGDVGTTRMLLTDIPFFRQVVVVSFECHNCGDTNNELQPVQQIGERAVRFAVRCQTPQDLSRRVVKTEWAEIEIPELEFEVKKQTGLITTIEGIIERAIDGLKQLIKRMTSDVPEVDQTGPESTDHQKICDFILKLTQLKDGNQSFTFILTDISGNSFVESLCAPPEADPSVESNRYIRTIAEDKILGIYDAETTADDKDSALKDEVLQFATNCPNCSAPAFTNMKITQIPHFKEVVIMATNCDSCGHKTNEVKPGSGIEEKGIRITLKIGDNSDLERDVVISDTCSVDIPELDIHLTSTGSGKYTTVEGVAHDMAEDIQTNPFLGGDSAKEEVRQKMDELVAKLSVERLIGLTLILDDPCGNSYVSGEGQALHVHRYSRTFEQNEDLGLNDIKTENYN
;
A
#
# COMPACT_ATOMS: atom_id res chain seq x y z
N MET A 1 24.18 -38.89 8.34
CA MET A 1 23.44 -37.99 9.26
C MET A 1 22.06 -37.80 8.66
N GLY A 2 21.06 -38.52 9.17
CA GLY A 2 19.74 -38.62 8.57
C GLY A 2 18.69 -39.00 9.60
N ARG A 3 17.44 -38.65 9.27
CA ARG A 3 16.14 -38.97 9.91
C ARG A 3 15.52 -38.04 10.96
N ASP A 4 16.12 -36.94 11.39
CA ASP A 4 15.54 -36.14 12.49
C ASP A 4 14.83 -34.82 12.09
N GLN A 5 14.65 -34.51 10.80
CA GLN A 5 13.87 -33.33 10.36
C GLN A 5 12.46 -33.64 9.83
N TYR A 6 12.05 -34.92 9.80
CA TYR A 6 10.74 -35.35 9.28
C TYR A 6 9.80 -35.90 10.36
N SER A 7 9.93 -35.45 11.62
CA SER A 7 8.86 -35.68 12.59
C SER A 7 7.75 -34.68 12.32
N MET A 8 6.67 -35.11 11.65
CA MET A 8 5.44 -34.31 11.51
C MET A 8 4.80 -34.10 12.89
N GLY A 9 5.22 -33.02 13.56
CA GLY A 9 4.52 -32.48 14.72
C GLY A 9 3.12 -32.02 14.31
N LYS A 10 2.12 -32.28 15.16
CA LYS A 10 0.69 -32.03 14.91
C LYS A 10 0.26 -30.57 15.08
N ASP A 11 1.21 -29.64 15.02
CA ASP A 11 1.01 -28.21 15.27
C ASP A 11 1.76 -27.38 14.21
N THR A 12 1.31 -26.14 14.01
CA THR A 12 2.00 -25.17 13.16
C THR A 12 3.38 -24.84 13.72
N LEU A 13 4.39 -24.76 12.84
CA LEU A 13 5.78 -24.48 13.21
C LEU A 13 6.10 -22.98 13.20
N GLY A 14 5.20 -22.15 12.69
CA GLY A 14 5.45 -20.74 12.43
C GLY A 14 6.23 -20.55 11.15
N ARG A 15 7.36 -19.82 11.24
CA ARG A 15 8.14 -19.44 10.07
C ARG A 15 8.82 -20.65 9.43
N LEU A 16 8.61 -20.82 8.14
CA LEU A 16 9.17 -21.89 7.31
C LEU A 16 10.25 -21.35 6.38
N LYS A 17 11.30 -22.14 6.18
CA LYS A 17 12.25 -21.91 5.10
C LYS A 17 11.64 -22.43 3.81
N VAL A 18 11.49 -21.56 2.80
CA VAL A 18 11.01 -21.94 1.48
C VAL A 18 12.08 -22.78 0.77
N LEU A 19 11.71 -24.01 0.40
CA LEU A 19 12.52 -24.90 -0.41
C LEU A 19 12.44 -24.45 -1.86
N THR A 20 13.58 -24.15 -2.47
CA THR A 20 13.66 -23.72 -3.88
C THR A 20 14.06 -24.84 -4.83
N GLU A 21 14.23 -26.06 -4.31
CA GLU A 21 14.46 -27.23 -5.13
C GLU A 21 13.20 -27.58 -5.93
N SER A 22 13.41 -28.20 -7.08
CA SER A 22 12.34 -28.65 -7.96
C SER A 22 12.62 -30.12 -8.28
N PRO A 23 12.26 -31.05 -7.38
CA PRO A 23 12.40 -32.49 -7.62
C PRO A 23 11.38 -32.98 -8.65
N MET A 24 11.67 -34.10 -9.31
CA MET A 24 10.75 -34.70 -10.28
C MET A 24 9.46 -35.18 -9.60
N PHE A 25 8.36 -35.27 -10.34
CA PHE A 25 7.05 -35.66 -9.80
C PHE A 25 7.09 -37.01 -9.09
N GLU A 26 7.77 -38.00 -9.65
CA GLU A 26 7.92 -39.33 -9.05
C GLU A 26 8.54 -39.24 -7.65
N LYS A 27 9.52 -38.34 -7.49
CA LYS A 27 10.18 -38.14 -6.19
C LYS A 27 9.28 -37.45 -5.18
N LEU A 28 8.47 -36.49 -5.62
CA LEU A 28 7.47 -35.84 -4.76
C LEU A 28 6.40 -36.83 -4.30
N GLU A 29 5.95 -37.72 -5.19
CA GLU A 29 4.97 -38.77 -4.86
C GLU A 29 5.51 -39.73 -3.80
N GLU A 30 6.79 -40.11 -3.87
CA GLU A 30 7.45 -40.91 -2.84
C GLU A 30 7.55 -40.19 -1.48
N MET A 31 7.73 -38.87 -1.50
CA MET A 31 7.86 -38.05 -0.27
C MET A 31 6.52 -37.86 0.46
N MET A 32 5.39 -38.04 -0.24
CA MET A 32 4.06 -37.70 0.26
C MET A 32 3.08 -38.88 0.08
N PRO A 33 3.33 -40.03 0.76
CA PRO A 33 2.55 -41.25 0.54
C PRO A 33 1.09 -41.14 0.99
N GLU A 34 0.81 -40.27 1.96
CA GLU A 34 -0.51 -40.05 2.56
C GLU A 34 -1.51 -39.33 1.62
N LEU A 35 -1.03 -38.75 0.51
CA LEU A 35 -1.90 -38.08 -0.46
C LEU A 35 -2.70 -39.11 -1.27
N GLU A 36 -4.00 -38.85 -1.43
CA GLU A 36 -4.88 -39.59 -2.34
C GLU A 36 -4.81 -39.01 -3.76
N SER A 37 -5.16 -39.81 -4.77
CA SER A 37 -5.24 -39.35 -6.17
C SER A 37 -6.14 -38.12 -6.32
N GLY A 38 -5.69 -37.18 -7.15
CA GLY A 38 -6.26 -35.84 -7.31
C GLY A 38 -5.63 -34.78 -6.41
N GLY A 39 -4.50 -35.07 -5.74
CA GLY A 39 -3.88 -34.18 -4.76
C GLY A 39 -4.76 -33.96 -3.54
N ARG A 40 -5.45 -35.02 -3.13
CA ARG A 40 -6.42 -34.99 -2.04
C ARG A 40 -5.74 -35.40 -0.74
N TYR A 41 -6.11 -34.73 0.33
CA TYR A 41 -5.68 -35.11 1.67
C TYR A 41 -6.83 -34.91 2.64
N ARG A 42 -6.93 -35.83 3.60
CA ARG A 42 -7.81 -35.71 4.77
C ARG A 42 -7.03 -36.17 6.00
N PRO A 43 -7.12 -35.46 7.13
CA PRO A 43 -6.48 -35.92 8.35
C PRO A 43 -7.02 -37.29 8.76
N PRO A 44 -6.16 -38.30 9.02
CA PRO A 44 -6.63 -39.65 9.35
C PRO A 44 -7.23 -39.75 10.75
N ASN A 45 -6.88 -38.83 11.64
CA ASN A 45 -7.19 -38.89 13.07
C ASN A 45 -8.26 -37.89 13.53
N CYS A 46 -8.76 -37.04 12.64
CA CYS A 46 -9.80 -36.05 12.96
C CYS A 46 -10.58 -35.66 11.71
N GLN A 47 -11.77 -35.11 11.90
CA GLN A 47 -12.55 -34.53 10.81
C GLN A 47 -12.29 -33.03 10.72
N SER A 48 -11.69 -32.57 9.62
CA SER A 48 -11.50 -31.14 9.36
C SER A 48 -12.85 -30.42 9.33
N ARG A 49 -12.91 -29.24 9.94
CA ARG A 49 -14.06 -28.31 9.84
C ARG A 49 -14.12 -27.60 8.49
N HIS A 50 -13.01 -27.62 7.74
CA HIS A 50 -12.87 -26.90 6.49
C HIS A 50 -12.61 -27.88 5.34
N LYS A 51 -13.50 -27.86 4.36
CA LYS A 51 -13.34 -28.53 3.06
C LYS A 51 -12.93 -27.48 2.03
N MET A 52 -11.70 -27.56 1.55
CA MET A 52 -11.13 -26.51 0.72
C MET A 52 -10.61 -27.00 -0.63
N ALA A 53 -10.69 -26.15 -1.64
CA ALA A 53 -10.03 -26.35 -2.92
C ALA A 53 -9.01 -25.25 -3.15
N ILE A 54 -7.81 -25.64 -3.58
CA ILE A 54 -6.78 -24.71 -4.04
C ILE A 54 -6.81 -24.73 -5.57
N VAL A 55 -7.12 -23.59 -6.17
CA VAL A 55 -7.26 -23.42 -7.61
C VAL A 55 -6.11 -22.59 -8.13
N ILE A 56 -5.36 -23.17 -9.06
CA ILE A 56 -4.13 -22.58 -9.60
C ILE A 56 -4.30 -22.45 -11.12
N PRO A 57 -4.38 -21.21 -11.64
CA PRO A 57 -4.32 -20.97 -13.07
C PRO A 57 -2.90 -21.26 -13.56
N TYR A 58 -2.77 -22.00 -14.65
CA TYR A 58 -1.48 -22.57 -15.05
C TYR A 58 -1.25 -22.54 -16.56
N ARG A 59 0.01 -22.34 -16.94
CA ARG A 59 0.53 -22.51 -18.32
C ARG A 59 2.05 -22.51 -18.29
N ASP A 60 2.68 -23.54 -18.86
CA ASP A 60 4.14 -23.61 -19.11
C ASP A 60 5.04 -23.28 -17.90
N ARG A 61 4.70 -23.73 -16.69
CA ARG A 61 5.45 -23.44 -15.45
C ARG A 61 5.74 -24.67 -14.58
N GLU A 62 6.21 -25.75 -15.21
CA GLU A 62 6.33 -27.06 -14.53
C GLU A 62 7.31 -27.02 -13.36
N GLU A 63 8.44 -26.33 -13.51
CA GLU A 63 9.42 -26.17 -12.43
C GLU A 63 8.83 -25.47 -11.20
N HIS A 64 8.06 -24.38 -11.43
CA HIS A 64 7.36 -23.68 -10.35
C HIS A 64 6.29 -24.56 -9.70
N LEU A 65 5.55 -25.34 -10.50
CA LEU A 65 4.56 -26.27 -9.97
C LEU A 65 5.19 -27.32 -9.06
N ARG A 66 6.32 -27.92 -9.46
CA ARG A 66 7.03 -28.91 -8.63
C ARG A 66 7.55 -28.31 -7.33
N THR A 67 8.13 -27.11 -7.38
CA THR A 67 8.55 -26.37 -6.18
C THR A 67 7.34 -25.97 -5.31
N PHE A 68 6.22 -25.59 -5.91
CA PHE A 68 4.98 -25.28 -5.20
C PHE A 68 4.45 -26.50 -4.42
N LEU A 69 4.30 -27.65 -5.09
CA LEU A 69 3.80 -28.88 -4.48
C LEU A 69 4.69 -29.35 -3.34
N LEU A 70 6.02 -29.26 -3.51
CA LEU A 70 7.01 -29.59 -2.48
C LEU A 70 6.77 -28.84 -1.17
N ASN A 71 6.45 -27.54 -1.26
CA ASN A 71 6.29 -26.69 -0.08
C ASN A 71 4.86 -26.72 0.48
N ILE A 72 3.85 -26.75 -0.40
CA ILE A 72 2.46 -26.54 0.01
C ILE A 72 1.87 -27.78 0.69
N HIS A 73 2.12 -29.00 0.20
CA HIS A 73 1.50 -30.20 0.75
C HIS A 73 1.84 -30.41 2.22
N PRO A 74 3.14 -30.40 2.63
CA PRO A 74 3.50 -30.58 4.03
C PRO A 74 2.91 -29.49 4.93
N MET A 75 2.80 -28.26 4.43
CA MET A 75 2.20 -27.16 5.17
C MET A 75 0.71 -27.38 5.42
N LEU A 76 -0.05 -27.75 4.39
CA LEU A 76 -1.50 -27.98 4.49
C LEU A 76 -1.82 -29.22 5.34
N GLU A 77 -0.97 -30.25 5.28
CA GLU A 77 -1.07 -31.43 6.14
C GLU A 77 -0.92 -31.06 7.62
N ARG A 78 0.05 -30.20 7.98
CA ARG A 78 0.22 -29.67 9.34
C ARG A 78 -0.99 -28.85 9.81
N GLN A 79 -1.65 -28.13 8.90
CA GLN A 79 -2.87 -27.39 9.21
C GLN A 79 -4.13 -28.28 9.34
N GLN A 80 -3.99 -29.60 9.18
CA GLN A 80 -5.08 -30.59 9.33
C GLN A 80 -6.32 -30.29 8.47
N LEU A 81 -6.13 -29.93 7.20
CA LEU A 81 -7.20 -29.53 6.29
C LEU A 81 -7.72 -30.72 5.45
N ASP A 82 -9.01 -30.73 5.08
CA ASP A 82 -9.53 -31.57 3.98
C ASP A 82 -9.43 -30.74 2.71
N TYR A 83 -8.43 -31.04 1.88
CA TYR A 83 -8.12 -30.22 0.72
C TYR A 83 -7.97 -31.01 -0.58
N GLY A 84 -8.07 -30.29 -1.69
CA GLY A 84 -7.69 -30.75 -3.03
C GLY A 84 -7.01 -29.64 -3.83
N ILE A 85 -5.99 -30.00 -4.62
CA ILE A 85 -5.27 -29.06 -5.48
C ILE A 85 -5.71 -29.24 -6.93
N TYR A 86 -6.07 -28.13 -7.58
CA TYR A 86 -6.61 -28.06 -8.94
C TYR A 86 -5.72 -27.17 -9.80
N ILE A 87 -5.01 -27.79 -10.74
CA ILE A 87 -4.20 -27.09 -11.74
C ILE A 87 -5.05 -26.94 -13.00
N VAL A 88 -5.40 -25.70 -13.33
CA VAL A 88 -6.27 -25.36 -14.46
C VAL A 88 -5.43 -24.79 -15.58
N GLU A 89 -5.15 -25.61 -16.59
CA GLU A 89 -4.25 -25.28 -17.69
C GLU A 89 -4.99 -24.79 -18.92
N GLU A 90 -4.58 -23.63 -19.45
CA GLU A 90 -5.12 -23.10 -20.69
C GLU A 90 -4.53 -23.81 -21.92
N ASN A 91 -5.38 -24.40 -22.75
CA ASN A 91 -5.00 -24.96 -24.03
C ASN A 91 -4.80 -23.87 -25.09
N GLY A 92 -3.55 -23.67 -25.51
CA GLY A 92 -3.17 -22.87 -26.68
C GLY A 92 -2.30 -21.65 -26.38
N ASN A 93 -1.78 -21.04 -27.45
CA ASN A 93 -0.73 -20.01 -27.36
C ASN A 93 -1.29 -18.57 -27.34
N GLY A 94 -2.52 -18.39 -26.86
CA GLY A 94 -3.18 -17.08 -26.79
C GLY A 94 -2.66 -16.19 -25.66
N LYS A 95 -3.24 -15.00 -25.49
CA LYS A 95 -3.06 -14.22 -24.25
C LYS A 95 -3.62 -15.03 -23.08
N PHE A 96 -2.89 -15.09 -21.97
CA PHE A 96 -3.34 -15.81 -20.78
C PHE A 96 -4.60 -15.16 -20.20
N ASN A 97 -5.52 -15.96 -19.67
CA ASN A 97 -6.65 -15.43 -18.89
C ASN A 97 -6.74 -16.06 -17.50
N ARG A 98 -5.92 -15.52 -16.59
CA ARG A 98 -5.78 -15.97 -15.21
C ARG A 98 -7.11 -16.05 -14.46
N ALA A 99 -7.88 -14.95 -14.46
CA ALA A 99 -9.18 -14.85 -13.78
C ALA A 99 -10.21 -15.85 -14.31
N LYS A 100 -10.26 -16.07 -15.63
CA LYS A 100 -11.20 -17.03 -16.23
C LYS A 100 -10.85 -18.47 -15.85
N LEU A 101 -9.56 -18.82 -15.77
CA LEU A 101 -9.12 -20.15 -15.31
C LEU A 101 -9.49 -20.38 -13.84
N MET A 102 -9.39 -19.36 -12.97
CA MET A 102 -9.84 -19.44 -11.59
C MET A 102 -11.35 -19.74 -11.48
N ASN A 103 -12.18 -19.07 -12.28
CA ASN A 103 -13.62 -19.37 -12.37
C ASN A 103 -13.87 -20.82 -12.83
N ILE A 104 -13.11 -21.32 -13.81
CA ILE A 104 -13.26 -22.69 -14.31
C ILE A 104 -12.88 -23.70 -13.22
N GLY A 105 -11.75 -23.47 -12.54
CA GLY A 105 -11.33 -24.33 -11.42
C GLY A 105 -12.36 -24.38 -10.30
N PHE A 106 -12.98 -23.24 -9.96
CA PHE A 106 -14.09 -23.20 -9.01
C PHE A 106 -15.25 -24.12 -9.44
N LEU A 107 -15.69 -24.01 -10.71
CA LEU A 107 -16.80 -24.79 -11.23
C LEU A 107 -16.48 -26.29 -11.35
N GLU A 108 -15.29 -26.65 -11.81
CA GLU A 108 -14.90 -28.06 -11.96
C GLU A 108 -14.62 -28.74 -10.61
N ALA A 109 -14.03 -28.03 -9.64
CA ALA A 109 -13.80 -28.57 -8.30
C ALA A 109 -15.12 -28.89 -7.59
N LEU A 110 -16.13 -28.01 -7.71
CA LEU A 110 -17.47 -28.24 -7.13
C LEU A 110 -18.21 -29.44 -7.70
N LYS A 111 -17.88 -29.90 -8.93
CA LYS A 111 -18.45 -31.12 -9.50
C LYS A 111 -17.90 -32.39 -8.84
N GLN A 112 -16.72 -32.30 -8.22
CA GLN A 112 -16.00 -33.43 -7.68
C GLN A 112 -16.19 -33.57 -6.17
N TYR A 113 -16.30 -32.46 -5.46
CA TYR A 113 -16.47 -32.46 -4.01
C TYR A 113 -17.19 -31.20 -3.52
N ASP A 114 -17.90 -31.34 -2.40
CA ASP A 114 -18.62 -30.25 -1.74
C ASP A 114 -17.65 -29.34 -0.96
N TYR A 115 -16.81 -28.62 -1.70
CA TYR A 115 -15.89 -27.63 -1.14
C TYR A 115 -16.66 -26.41 -0.64
N GLN A 116 -16.27 -25.93 0.54
CA GLN A 116 -16.88 -24.78 1.22
C GLN A 116 -15.99 -23.54 1.15
N CYS A 117 -14.69 -23.75 0.90
CA CYS A 117 -13.67 -22.71 0.83
C CYS A 117 -12.82 -22.89 -0.44
N PHE A 118 -12.51 -21.78 -1.09
CA PHE A 118 -11.66 -21.73 -2.28
C PHE A 118 -10.50 -20.80 -2.05
N ILE A 119 -9.29 -21.31 -2.27
CA ILE A 119 -8.06 -20.52 -2.31
C ILE A 119 -7.65 -20.38 -3.77
N PHE A 120 -7.62 -19.16 -4.27
CA PHE A 120 -7.12 -18.83 -5.58
C PHE A 120 -5.66 -18.43 -5.43
N HIS A 121 -4.77 -19.15 -6.10
CA HIS A 121 -3.37 -19.15 -5.76
C HIS A 121 -2.48 -19.10 -7.01
N ASP A 122 -1.52 -18.19 -7.04
CA ASP A 122 -0.49 -18.12 -8.08
C ASP A 122 0.61 -19.15 -7.83
N VAL A 123 0.91 -19.99 -8.83
CA VAL A 123 1.88 -21.10 -8.73
C VAL A 123 3.28 -20.66 -8.25
N ASP A 124 3.62 -19.39 -8.40
CA ASP A 124 4.91 -18.81 -8.02
C ASP A 124 4.95 -18.21 -6.60
N LEU A 125 3.86 -18.26 -5.81
CA LEU A 125 3.83 -17.68 -4.46
C LEU A 125 3.88 -18.75 -3.37
N ILE A 126 5.03 -18.89 -2.70
CA ILE A 126 5.20 -19.86 -1.61
C ILE A 126 5.07 -19.16 -0.24
N PRO A 127 4.17 -19.60 0.66
CA PRO A 127 4.05 -19.03 1.99
C PRO A 127 5.29 -19.32 2.84
N GLU A 128 5.74 -18.33 3.62
CA GLU A 128 6.88 -18.43 4.54
C GLU A 128 6.48 -18.72 6.00
N ASP A 129 5.19 -18.90 6.29
CA ASP A 129 4.69 -19.12 7.66
C ASP A 129 3.42 -19.97 7.65
N ASP A 130 3.42 -21.11 8.36
CA ASP A 130 2.26 -22.01 8.41
C ASP A 130 1.18 -21.58 9.41
N ARG A 131 1.37 -20.47 10.14
CA ARG A 131 0.29 -19.79 10.87
C ARG A 131 -0.61 -18.97 9.94
N ASN A 132 -0.19 -18.76 8.68
CA ASN A 132 -1.08 -18.26 7.64
C ASN A 132 -2.06 -19.37 7.23
N LEU A 133 -3.17 -19.49 7.96
CA LEU A 133 -4.11 -20.59 7.76
C LEU A 133 -4.80 -20.50 6.38
N TYR A 134 -4.73 -21.60 5.62
CA TYR A 134 -5.37 -21.78 4.31
C TYR A 134 -6.86 -22.14 4.47
N THR A 135 -7.57 -21.27 5.18
CA THR A 135 -9.00 -21.38 5.47
C THR A 135 -9.72 -20.07 5.12
N CYS A 136 -11.03 -20.17 4.91
CA CYS A 136 -11.86 -19.02 4.58
C CYS A 136 -12.52 -18.48 5.86
N PRO A 137 -12.31 -17.21 6.23
CA PRO A 137 -13.07 -16.55 7.29
C PRO A 137 -14.38 -15.94 6.73
N ASP A 138 -15.14 -15.27 7.59
CA ASP A 138 -16.41 -14.62 7.24
C ASP A 138 -16.30 -13.52 6.17
N GLN A 139 -15.10 -12.96 6.02
CA GLN A 139 -14.78 -11.89 5.09
C GLN A 139 -13.72 -12.34 4.08
N PRO A 140 -13.89 -12.16 2.75
CA PRO A 140 -12.89 -12.52 1.74
C PRO A 140 -11.47 -12.13 2.15
N ARG A 141 -10.55 -13.09 2.14
CA ARG A 141 -9.21 -12.92 2.71
C ARG A 141 -8.18 -12.72 1.61
N HIS A 142 -7.37 -11.67 1.75
CA HIS A 142 -6.12 -11.55 1.00
C HIS A 142 -5.00 -12.19 1.81
N MET A 143 -4.37 -13.22 1.26
CA MET A 143 -3.40 -14.04 1.99
C MET A 143 -1.96 -13.55 1.75
N SER A 144 -1.61 -13.12 0.54
CA SER A 144 -0.25 -12.68 0.17
C SER A 144 0.00 -11.20 0.43
N VAL A 145 -0.08 -10.80 1.70
CA VAL A 145 0.06 -9.39 2.13
C VAL A 145 1.49 -8.86 1.96
N ALA A 146 2.48 -9.68 2.28
CA ALA A 146 3.89 -9.30 2.31
C ALA A 146 4.70 -10.22 1.38
N ILE A 147 4.94 -9.79 0.14
CA ILE A 147 5.71 -10.57 -0.84
C ILE A 147 7.14 -10.03 -0.90
N ASP A 148 8.14 -10.92 -0.95
CA ASP A 148 9.58 -10.59 -1.03
C ASP A 148 9.93 -9.63 -2.17
N LYS A 149 9.34 -9.82 -3.36
CA LYS A 149 9.49 -8.93 -4.53
C LYS A 149 9.12 -7.47 -4.23
N PHE A 150 8.23 -7.23 -3.28
CA PHE A 150 7.81 -5.89 -2.85
C PHE A 150 8.43 -5.51 -1.49
N SER A 151 9.59 -6.07 -1.17
CA SER A 151 10.29 -5.87 0.11
C SER A 151 9.40 -6.16 1.32
N TYR A 152 8.52 -7.16 1.19
CA TYR A 152 7.52 -7.54 2.20
C TYR A 152 6.56 -6.41 2.61
N ARG A 153 6.35 -5.43 1.72
CA ARG A 153 5.37 -4.35 1.89
C ARG A 153 4.17 -4.58 0.98
N LEU A 154 2.99 -4.23 1.47
CA LEU A 154 1.77 -4.27 0.68
C LEU A 154 1.78 -3.08 -0.31
N PRO A 155 1.76 -3.30 -1.64
CA PRO A 155 1.86 -2.22 -2.62
C PRO A 155 0.78 -1.15 -2.48
N TYR A 156 -0.47 -1.57 -2.21
CA TYR A 156 -1.60 -0.69 -1.95
C TYR A 156 -2.70 -1.42 -1.18
N LYS A 157 -3.52 -0.69 -0.41
CA LYS A 157 -4.54 -1.23 0.51
C LYS A 157 -5.62 -2.05 -0.19
N ASP A 158 -5.80 -1.84 -1.49
CA ASP A 158 -6.88 -2.43 -2.28
C ASP A 158 -6.45 -3.71 -3.01
N LEU A 159 -5.16 -4.06 -2.94
CA LEU A 159 -4.63 -5.25 -3.59
C LEU A 159 -5.31 -6.51 -3.05
N PHE A 160 -5.84 -7.30 -3.98
CA PHE A 160 -6.46 -8.60 -3.71
C PHE A 160 -5.87 -9.71 -4.62
N GLY A 161 -4.68 -9.45 -5.18
CA GLY A 161 -3.97 -10.35 -6.08
C GLY A 161 -2.99 -11.30 -5.38
N GLY A 162 -2.34 -12.16 -6.15
CA GLY A 162 -1.47 -13.21 -5.62
C GLY A 162 -2.26 -14.40 -5.08
N VAL A 163 -2.55 -14.38 -3.77
CA VAL A 163 -3.29 -15.44 -3.08
C VAL A 163 -4.49 -14.87 -2.33
N SER A 164 -5.68 -15.39 -2.61
CA SER A 164 -6.93 -14.99 -1.95
C SER A 164 -7.80 -16.18 -1.56
N ALA A 165 -8.62 -16.01 -0.53
CA ALA A 165 -9.54 -17.02 -0.02
C ALA A 165 -10.97 -16.48 0.02
N LEU A 166 -11.92 -17.25 -0.54
CA LEU A 166 -13.35 -16.94 -0.50
C LEU A 166 -14.16 -18.20 -0.23
N THR A 167 -15.22 -18.08 0.56
CA THR A 167 -16.19 -19.17 0.70
C THR A 167 -16.94 -19.39 -0.61
N THR A 168 -17.49 -20.59 -0.78
CA THR A 168 -18.33 -20.93 -1.94
C THR A 168 -19.50 -19.95 -2.11
N GLU A 169 -20.09 -19.51 -1.00
CA GLU A 169 -21.19 -18.54 -0.99
C GLU A 169 -20.73 -17.13 -1.36
N GLN A 170 -19.62 -16.66 -0.80
CA GLN A 170 -19.03 -15.36 -1.16
C GLN A 170 -18.72 -15.32 -2.66
N PHE A 171 -18.06 -16.35 -3.19
CA PHE A 171 -17.65 -16.41 -4.59
C PHE A 171 -18.86 -16.43 -5.55
N LYS A 172 -19.90 -17.23 -5.23
CA LYS A 172 -21.16 -17.23 -5.99
C LYS A 172 -21.87 -15.88 -5.94
N ARG A 173 -21.93 -15.24 -4.76
CA ARG A 173 -22.62 -13.95 -4.58
C ARG A 173 -22.00 -12.83 -5.41
N ILE A 174 -20.67 -12.81 -5.52
CA ILE A 174 -19.96 -11.79 -6.32
C ILE A 174 -19.87 -12.15 -7.82
N ASN A 175 -20.48 -13.26 -8.22
CA ASN A 175 -20.41 -13.81 -9.58
C ASN A 175 -18.97 -14.17 -10.02
N GLY A 176 -18.09 -14.54 -9.09
CA GLY A 176 -16.69 -14.85 -9.37
C GLY A 176 -15.89 -13.71 -10.03
N PHE A 177 -14.75 -14.07 -10.64
CA PHE A 177 -13.86 -13.14 -11.32
C PHE A 177 -14.42 -12.69 -12.69
N SER A 178 -13.95 -11.55 -13.21
CA SER A 178 -14.25 -11.09 -14.59
C SER A 178 -13.58 -11.99 -15.63
N ASN A 179 -14.33 -12.45 -16.65
CA ASN A 179 -13.77 -13.26 -17.74
C ASN A 179 -13.09 -12.41 -18.83
N GLU A 180 -13.16 -11.09 -18.70
CA GLU A 180 -12.76 -10.14 -19.75
C GLU A 180 -11.27 -9.76 -19.74
N PHE A 181 -10.50 -10.15 -18.73
CA PHE A 181 -9.09 -9.76 -18.59
C PHE A 181 -8.16 -10.75 -19.32
N TRP A 182 -7.78 -10.39 -20.56
CA TRP A 182 -6.83 -11.13 -21.38
C TRP A 182 -5.44 -10.47 -21.35
N GLY A 183 -4.44 -11.16 -20.84
CA GLY A 183 -3.10 -10.62 -20.57
C GLY A 183 -2.93 -10.15 -19.12
N TRP A 184 -1.77 -9.59 -18.78
CA TRP A 184 -1.41 -9.30 -17.40
C TRP A 184 -2.05 -8.03 -16.84
N GLY A 185 -2.69 -8.14 -15.68
CA GLY A 185 -3.06 -7.01 -14.81
C GLY A 185 -4.51 -6.52 -14.89
N GLY A 186 -4.99 -6.06 -13.73
CA GLY A 186 -6.29 -5.42 -13.52
C GLY A 186 -7.42 -6.37 -13.13
N GLU A 187 -7.25 -7.69 -13.25
CA GLU A 187 -8.26 -8.67 -12.86
C GLU A 187 -8.41 -8.78 -11.34
N ASP A 188 -7.31 -8.64 -10.59
CA ASP A 188 -7.30 -8.67 -9.13
C ASP A 188 -7.95 -7.41 -8.55
N ASP A 189 -7.74 -6.26 -9.18
CA ASP A 189 -8.38 -5.01 -8.81
C ASP A 189 -9.88 -5.04 -9.13
N ASP A 190 -10.30 -5.66 -10.24
CA ASP A 190 -11.71 -5.90 -10.54
C ASP A 190 -12.35 -6.80 -9.48
N MET A 191 -11.64 -7.83 -9.03
CA MET A 191 -12.09 -8.70 -7.95
C MET A 191 -12.22 -7.95 -6.62
N SER A 192 -11.23 -7.14 -6.25
CA SER A 192 -11.28 -6.27 -5.06
C SER A 192 -12.50 -5.34 -5.10
N ASN A 193 -12.76 -4.74 -6.27
CA ASN A 193 -13.92 -3.88 -6.48
C ASN A 193 -15.25 -4.66 -6.38
N ARG A 194 -15.32 -5.90 -6.89
CA ARG A 194 -16.49 -6.79 -6.76
C ARG A 194 -16.78 -7.12 -5.30
N VAL A 195 -15.76 -7.56 -4.56
CA VAL A 195 -15.85 -7.89 -3.13
C VAL A 195 -16.50 -6.72 -2.37
N ARG A 196 -15.99 -5.51 -2.58
CA ARG A 196 -16.52 -4.29 -1.93
C ARG A 196 -17.91 -3.90 -2.41
N HIS A 197 -18.18 -4.03 -3.70
CA HIS A 197 -19.49 -3.72 -4.27
C HIS A 197 -20.62 -4.55 -3.63
N TYR A 198 -20.32 -5.80 -3.27
CA TYR A 198 -21.28 -6.68 -2.59
C TYR A 198 -21.25 -6.58 -1.06
N GLY A 199 -20.58 -5.56 -0.50
CA GLY A 199 -20.58 -5.23 0.92
C GLY A 199 -19.56 -6.00 1.76
N TYR A 200 -18.65 -6.75 1.14
CA TYR A 200 -17.61 -7.47 1.86
C TYR A 200 -16.38 -6.58 2.09
N LYS A 201 -15.70 -6.82 3.21
CA LYS A 201 -14.40 -6.22 3.56
C LYS A 201 -13.30 -7.23 3.29
N ILE A 202 -12.11 -6.74 2.91
CA ILE A 202 -10.95 -7.62 2.70
C ILE A 202 -10.29 -7.87 4.06
N SER A 203 -10.27 -9.12 4.50
CA SER A 203 -9.54 -9.53 5.71
C SER A 203 -8.09 -9.90 5.38
N ARG A 204 -7.17 -9.65 6.32
CA ARG A 204 -5.73 -9.90 6.17
C ARG A 204 -5.13 -10.35 7.49
N TYR A 205 -4.15 -11.24 7.45
CA TYR A 205 -3.25 -11.45 8.59
C TYR A 205 -2.23 -10.31 8.67
N SER A 206 -1.52 -10.21 9.79
CA SER A 206 -0.39 -9.29 9.92
C SER A 206 0.69 -9.61 8.89
N ALA A 207 1.42 -8.58 8.46
CA ALA A 207 2.53 -8.74 7.50
C ALA A 207 3.64 -9.66 8.00
N SER A 208 3.74 -9.90 9.31
CA SER A 208 4.67 -10.87 9.92
C SER A 208 4.31 -12.33 9.63
N ILE A 209 3.02 -12.65 9.47
CA ILE A 209 2.51 -14.00 9.21
C ILE A 209 2.22 -14.19 7.72
N ALA A 210 1.63 -13.20 7.06
CA ALA A 210 1.24 -13.25 5.64
C ALA A 210 2.41 -13.02 4.67
N ARG A 211 3.57 -13.62 4.96
CA ARG A 211 4.79 -13.52 4.15
C ARG A 211 4.83 -14.57 3.05
N TYR A 212 5.23 -14.15 1.86
CA TYR A 212 5.37 -15.03 0.69
C TYR A 212 6.69 -14.76 -0.03
N LYS A 213 7.28 -15.84 -0.53
CA LYS A 213 8.39 -15.80 -1.47
C LYS A 213 7.87 -15.99 -2.89
N MET A 214 8.21 -15.07 -3.79
CA MET A 214 7.89 -15.19 -5.21
C MET A 214 8.99 -15.94 -5.95
N LEU A 215 8.62 -17.05 -6.62
CA LEU A 215 9.50 -17.76 -7.53
C LEU A 215 9.76 -16.88 -8.77
N LYS A 216 11.05 -16.65 -9.06
CA LYS A 216 11.48 -15.77 -10.13
C LYS A 216 11.01 -16.31 -11.49
N HIS A 217 10.44 -15.43 -12.31
CA HIS A 217 9.97 -15.73 -13.65
C HIS A 217 9.92 -14.45 -14.51
N LYS A 218 9.90 -14.60 -15.83
CA LYS A 218 9.77 -13.46 -16.76
C LYS A 218 8.35 -12.89 -16.68
N GLY A 219 8.23 -11.58 -16.42
CA GLY A 219 6.93 -10.91 -16.36
C GLY A 219 6.21 -10.93 -17.70
N ASP A 220 4.89 -11.09 -17.67
CA ASP A 220 4.04 -11.01 -18.87
C ASP A 220 3.77 -9.56 -19.29
N THR A 221 3.47 -9.36 -20.58
CA THR A 221 3.14 -8.04 -21.11
C THR A 221 1.81 -7.54 -20.52
N PRO A 222 1.79 -6.32 -19.94
CA PRO A 222 0.56 -5.73 -19.42
C PRO A 222 -0.54 -5.62 -20.47
N ASN A 223 -1.78 -5.87 -20.06
CA ASN A 223 -2.93 -5.64 -20.91
C ASN A 223 -3.17 -4.12 -21.07
N PRO A 224 -3.09 -3.54 -22.29
CA PRO A 224 -3.29 -2.11 -22.50
C PRO A 224 -4.70 -1.64 -22.13
N ASP A 225 -5.70 -2.53 -22.23
CA ASP A 225 -7.11 -2.21 -21.93
C ASP A 225 -7.48 -2.37 -20.44
N ARG A 226 -6.52 -2.68 -19.55
CA ARG A 226 -6.80 -3.03 -18.14
C ARG A 226 -7.61 -1.96 -17.41
N TYR A 227 -7.24 -0.68 -17.56
CA TYR A 227 -7.92 0.43 -16.90
C TYR A 227 -9.33 0.64 -17.47
N LYS A 228 -9.49 0.56 -18.79
CA LYS A 228 -10.80 0.63 -19.45
C LYS A 228 -11.75 -0.46 -18.97
N LYS A 229 -11.24 -1.69 -18.77
CA LYS A 229 -12.02 -2.81 -18.22
C LYS A 229 -12.36 -2.61 -16.75
N LEU A 230 -11.44 -2.04 -15.96
CA LEU A 230 -11.68 -1.68 -14.56
C LEU A 230 -12.76 -0.60 -14.40
N TYR A 231 -12.65 0.52 -15.13
CA TYR A 231 -13.64 1.60 -15.09
C TYR A 231 -15.04 1.13 -15.50
N SER A 232 -15.14 0.21 -16.45
CA SER A 232 -16.42 -0.39 -16.87
C SER A 232 -16.90 -1.55 -15.99
N GLY A 233 -16.10 -2.00 -15.02
CA GLY A 233 -16.35 -3.18 -14.19
C GLY A 233 -17.71 -3.16 -13.48
N LYS A 234 -18.06 -2.04 -12.84
CA LYS A 234 -19.34 -1.88 -12.10
C LYS A 234 -20.59 -2.22 -12.92
N ARG A 235 -20.55 -2.00 -14.23
CA ARG A 235 -21.67 -2.31 -15.14
C ARG A 235 -21.75 -3.79 -15.50
N ARG A 236 -20.64 -4.53 -15.32
CA ARG A 236 -20.46 -5.92 -15.75
C ARG A 236 -20.54 -6.93 -14.62
N TYR A 237 -20.47 -6.55 -13.34
CA TYR A 237 -20.45 -7.53 -12.23
C TYR A 237 -21.59 -8.56 -12.26
N LYS A 238 -22.80 -8.15 -12.66
CA LYS A 238 -23.96 -9.05 -12.78
C LYS A 238 -23.98 -9.89 -14.05
N THR A 239 -23.28 -9.50 -15.10
CA THR A 239 -23.36 -10.10 -16.44
C THR A 239 -22.08 -10.79 -16.90
N ASP A 240 -20.96 -10.51 -16.25
CA ASP A 240 -19.64 -11.08 -16.52
C ASP A 240 -19.08 -11.74 -15.26
N GLY A 241 -18.88 -13.06 -15.35
CA GLY A 241 -18.45 -13.88 -14.24
C GLY A 241 -18.71 -15.36 -14.44
N ILE A 242 -18.90 -16.11 -13.37
CA ILE A 242 -19.23 -17.55 -13.47
C ILE A 242 -20.54 -17.81 -14.23
N ASN A 243 -21.46 -16.85 -14.25
CA ASN A 243 -22.77 -17.02 -14.90
C ASN A 243 -22.75 -16.96 -16.43
N ASN A 244 -21.73 -16.34 -17.04
CA ASN A 244 -21.62 -16.18 -18.49
C ASN A 244 -20.37 -16.86 -19.09
N ILE A 245 -19.64 -17.61 -18.27
CA ILE A 245 -18.37 -18.21 -18.65
C ILE A 245 -18.56 -19.26 -19.75
N LYS A 246 -17.65 -19.26 -20.72
CA LYS A 246 -17.61 -20.22 -21.83
C LYS A 246 -16.23 -20.84 -21.94
N TYR A 247 -16.19 -22.16 -21.88
CA TYR A 247 -14.99 -22.98 -21.99
C TYR A 247 -15.38 -24.42 -22.34
N LYS A 248 -14.40 -25.22 -22.77
CA LYS A 248 -14.53 -26.66 -22.98
C LYS A 248 -13.42 -27.35 -22.20
N VAL A 249 -13.76 -28.32 -21.37
CA VAL A 249 -12.77 -29.23 -20.78
C VAL A 249 -12.27 -30.16 -21.89
N VAL A 250 -10.97 -30.11 -22.17
CA VAL A 250 -10.30 -30.95 -23.17
C VAL A 250 -9.88 -32.27 -22.52
N ASP A 251 -9.30 -32.18 -21.32
CA ASP A 251 -8.85 -33.33 -20.55
C ASP A 251 -8.95 -33.05 -19.05
N LEU A 252 -9.10 -34.10 -18.26
CA LEU A 252 -9.17 -34.06 -16.80
C LEU A 252 -8.53 -35.33 -16.23
N VAL A 253 -7.41 -35.15 -15.52
CA VAL A 253 -6.59 -36.25 -15.01
C VAL A 253 -6.34 -36.09 -13.51
N PHE A 254 -6.67 -37.12 -12.75
CA PHE A 254 -6.37 -37.20 -11.31
C PHE A 254 -4.95 -37.73 -11.11
N LYS A 255 -3.96 -36.83 -11.03
CA LYS A 255 -2.57 -37.20 -10.67
C LYS A 255 -2.47 -37.35 -9.15
N ARG A 256 -1.41 -38.01 -8.65
CA ARG A 256 -1.27 -38.25 -7.20
C ARG A 256 -1.23 -36.93 -6.41
N LEU A 257 -0.46 -35.95 -6.87
CA LEU A 257 -0.21 -34.69 -6.17
C LEU A 257 -1.25 -33.59 -6.47
N TYR A 258 -2.01 -33.68 -7.57
CA TYR A 258 -3.00 -32.67 -7.95
C TYR A 258 -3.99 -33.21 -8.99
N THR A 259 -5.12 -32.53 -9.14
CA THR A 259 -6.03 -32.72 -10.28
C THR A 259 -5.64 -31.75 -11.40
N TRP A 260 -5.35 -32.28 -12.58
CA TRP A 260 -5.02 -31.49 -13.76
C TRP A 260 -6.24 -31.36 -14.66
N ILE A 261 -6.56 -30.12 -15.08
CA ILE A 261 -7.69 -29.82 -15.94
C ILE A 261 -7.20 -28.99 -17.12
N LEU A 262 -7.20 -29.56 -18.31
CA LEU A 262 -6.87 -28.87 -19.55
C LEU A 262 -8.13 -28.27 -20.16
N VAL A 263 -8.14 -26.96 -20.41
CA VAL A 263 -9.34 -26.25 -20.86
C VAL A 263 -9.08 -25.43 -22.11
N ASP A 264 -10.00 -25.52 -23.07
CA ASP A 264 -10.01 -24.67 -24.26
C ASP A 264 -10.98 -23.49 -24.04
N LEU A 265 -10.44 -22.27 -24.16
CA LEU A 265 -11.20 -21.04 -24.00
C LEU A 265 -11.84 -20.58 -25.33
N LYS A 266 -11.54 -21.23 -26.45
CA LYS A 266 -12.05 -20.94 -27.80
C LYS A 266 -13.21 -21.89 -28.19
N SER A 267 -14.41 -21.54 -27.71
CA SER A 267 -15.75 -21.84 -28.31
C SER A 267 -16.52 -23.11 -27.90
N PRO A 268 -17.86 -22.97 -27.92
CA PRO A 268 -18.70 -23.75 -28.83
C PRO A 268 -19.42 -22.82 -29.83
N GLY A 269 -19.02 -22.87 -31.11
CA GLY A 269 -19.60 -22.04 -32.17
C GLY A 269 -18.79 -22.07 -33.48
N PHE A 270 -18.71 -23.22 -34.15
CA PHE A 270 -18.20 -23.29 -35.53
C PHE A 270 -19.18 -22.59 -36.49
N ARG A 271 -18.79 -21.45 -37.06
CA ARG A 271 -19.02 -21.11 -38.47
C ARG A 271 -17.86 -20.25 -38.97
N GLY A 272 -17.13 -20.78 -39.94
CA GLY A 272 -16.05 -20.09 -40.64
C GLY A 272 -15.21 -21.08 -41.42
N ASN A 273 -15.69 -21.45 -42.62
CA ASN A 273 -14.92 -22.22 -43.59
C ASN A 273 -13.60 -21.51 -43.91
N GLY A 274 -12.50 -22.26 -43.92
CA GLY A 274 -11.19 -21.80 -44.36
C GLY A 274 -10.16 -22.91 -44.28
N CYS A 275 -9.92 -23.55 -45.42
CA CYS A 275 -9.10 -24.73 -45.59
C CYS A 275 -7.59 -24.51 -45.39
N GLN A 276 -6.93 -25.60 -44.98
CA GLN A 276 -5.54 -26.01 -45.25
C GLN A 276 -4.39 -25.31 -44.50
N ASN A 277 -3.82 -26.01 -43.51
CA ASN A 277 -2.63 -26.85 -43.70
C ASN A 277 -2.39 -27.78 -42.49
N LYS A 278 -2.15 -29.07 -42.75
CA LYS A 278 -1.67 -30.13 -41.83
C LYS A 278 -0.28 -30.58 -42.34
N PRO A 279 0.48 -31.43 -41.63
CA PRO A 279 0.74 -31.52 -40.19
C PRO A 279 2.28 -31.65 -39.91
N MET A 280 2.71 -31.67 -38.64
CA MET A 280 3.99 -32.31 -38.27
C MET A 280 3.83 -33.17 -37.01
N ASN A 281 4.53 -34.32 -37.03
CA ASN A 281 4.24 -35.58 -36.36
C ASN A 281 4.36 -35.60 -34.82
N PRO A 282 3.59 -36.50 -34.15
CA PRO A 282 3.88 -36.96 -32.80
C PRO A 282 4.89 -38.12 -32.80
N VAL A 283 5.87 -38.06 -31.91
CA VAL A 283 6.75 -39.19 -31.60
C VAL A 283 5.98 -40.17 -30.70
N VAL A 284 5.84 -41.38 -31.22
CA VAL A 284 5.24 -42.56 -30.58
C VAL A 284 6.15 -43.08 -29.46
N ARG A 285 5.56 -43.39 -28.31
CA ARG A 285 5.93 -44.59 -27.53
C ARG A 285 4.67 -45.36 -27.15
N ARG A 286 4.64 -46.62 -27.58
CA ARG A 286 3.65 -47.66 -27.31
C ARG A 286 4.06 -48.41 -26.03
N GLU A 287 3.07 -48.80 -25.25
CA GLU A 287 2.91 -50.09 -24.52
C GLU A 287 1.51 -50.01 -23.86
N ALA A 288 0.43 -50.61 -24.40
CA ALA A 288 0.04 -52.03 -24.51
C ALA A 288 -0.59 -52.63 -23.23
N LEU A 289 -1.93 -52.79 -23.24
CA LEU A 289 -2.78 -53.81 -22.57
C LEU A 289 -4.24 -53.51 -22.96
N VAL A 290 -4.77 -53.99 -24.08
CA VAL A 290 -5.47 -55.29 -24.33
C VAL A 290 -6.63 -55.59 -23.37
N GLY A 291 -7.86 -55.42 -23.88
CA GLY A 291 -8.88 -56.47 -23.87
C GLY A 291 -10.12 -56.29 -22.98
N ALA A 292 -11.23 -55.82 -23.55
CA ALA A 292 -12.55 -56.46 -23.42
C ALA A 292 -13.54 -55.86 -24.44
N THR A 293 -14.24 -56.75 -25.13
CA THR A 293 -15.11 -56.54 -26.30
C THR A 293 -16.60 -56.69 -25.96
N SER A 294 -17.45 -56.14 -26.85
CA SER A 294 -18.87 -56.38 -27.16
C SER A 294 -19.81 -55.22 -26.78
N ALA A 295 -20.19 -54.34 -27.71
CA ALA A 295 -21.21 -54.49 -28.77
C ALA A 295 -22.66 -54.36 -28.23
N ASP A 296 -23.31 -53.23 -28.53
CA ASP A 296 -24.51 -53.22 -29.38
C ASP A 296 -24.97 -51.79 -29.70
N SER A 297 -25.36 -51.58 -30.96
CA SER A 297 -25.83 -50.33 -31.55
C SER A 297 -27.35 -50.31 -31.68
N ALA A 298 -28.00 -49.15 -31.48
CA ALA A 298 -29.19 -48.78 -32.26
C ALA A 298 -29.46 -47.26 -32.19
N TYR A 299 -29.82 -46.71 -33.35
CA TYR A 299 -30.13 -45.30 -33.66
C TYR A 299 -31.56 -44.88 -33.26
N LEU A 300 -31.71 -43.63 -32.76
CA LEU A 300 -32.76 -42.56 -32.95
C LEU A 300 -34.29 -42.91 -32.95
N PRO A 301 -35.27 -41.99 -32.75
CA PRO A 301 -35.26 -40.53 -32.45
C PRO A 301 -36.29 -40.04 -31.37
N ILE A 302 -36.37 -38.72 -31.25
CA ILE A 302 -37.26 -37.80 -30.49
C ILE A 302 -38.76 -38.18 -30.40
N GLY A 303 -39.36 -38.06 -29.20
CA GLY A 303 -40.77 -37.62 -29.05
C GLY A 303 -41.66 -38.29 -27.98
N GLN A 304 -42.11 -37.48 -27.00
CA GLN A 304 -43.33 -37.57 -26.16
C GLN A 304 -43.49 -38.61 -25.04
N CYS A 305 -43.54 -38.13 -23.78
CA CYS A 305 -44.66 -38.22 -22.81
C CYS A 305 -44.20 -37.56 -21.49
N GLN A 306 -44.70 -36.37 -21.13
CA GLN A 306 -45.81 -36.18 -20.19
C GLN A 306 -45.74 -37.09 -18.94
N ALA A 307 -45.27 -36.53 -17.82
CA ALA A 307 -46.05 -36.34 -16.59
C ALA A 307 -45.13 -35.93 -15.42
N LEU A 308 -45.65 -35.01 -14.59
CA LEU A 308 -45.17 -34.54 -13.28
C LEU A 308 -44.53 -33.14 -13.28
N CYS A 309 -45.40 -32.14 -13.22
CA CYS A 309 -45.24 -30.91 -12.44
C CYS A 309 -45.98 -31.14 -11.10
N PRO A 310 -45.61 -30.54 -9.96
CA PRO A 310 -45.98 -29.13 -9.78
C PRO A 310 -45.03 -28.26 -8.93
N GLN A 311 -45.21 -26.94 -9.11
CA GLN A 311 -44.91 -25.80 -8.22
C GLN A 311 -43.59 -25.02 -8.46
N ASN A 312 -43.78 -23.73 -8.82
CA ASN A 312 -42.82 -22.62 -8.97
C ASN A 312 -42.10 -22.40 -10.32
N CYS A 313 -42.86 -22.34 -11.42
CA CYS A 313 -42.42 -21.57 -12.60
C CYS A 313 -42.87 -20.11 -12.49
N LEU A 314 -41.92 -19.19 -12.34
CA LEU A 314 -42.12 -17.75 -12.55
C LEU A 314 -42.06 -17.49 -14.07
N ILE A 315 -43.17 -17.08 -14.68
CA ILE A 315 -43.22 -16.65 -16.08
C ILE A 315 -42.77 -15.18 -16.15
N ILE A 316 -41.59 -14.92 -16.73
CA ILE A 316 -41.11 -13.57 -17.00
C ILE A 316 -41.63 -13.14 -18.37
N TRP A 317 -42.49 -12.11 -18.40
CA TRP A 317 -42.87 -11.43 -19.63
C TRP A 317 -41.77 -10.46 -20.05
N SER A 318 -41.47 -10.39 -21.35
CA SER A 318 -40.50 -9.43 -21.87
C SER A 318 -41.08 -7.99 -21.88
N PRO A 319 -40.26 -6.93 -21.74
CA PRO A 319 -40.70 -5.53 -21.64
C PRO A 319 -41.41 -4.93 -22.87
N LYS A 320 -41.65 -5.72 -23.93
CA LYS A 320 -42.31 -5.26 -25.17
C LYS A 320 -43.78 -5.66 -25.31
N GLN A 321 -44.39 -6.27 -24.29
CA GLN A 321 -45.82 -6.62 -24.29
C GLN A 321 -46.65 -5.89 -23.21
N ILE A 322 -46.04 -5.04 -22.38
CA ILE A 322 -46.73 -4.17 -21.39
C ILE A 322 -46.69 -2.71 -21.87
N SER A 323 -46.98 -2.49 -23.14
CA SER A 323 -47.24 -1.16 -23.69
C SER A 323 -48.38 -1.24 -24.69
N LYS A 324 -49.56 -1.64 -24.22
CA LYS A 324 -50.80 -1.39 -24.97
C LYS A 324 -52.12 -1.45 -24.20
N ASN A 325 -52.16 -1.80 -22.91
CA ASN A 325 -53.42 -1.95 -22.15
C ASN A 325 -53.45 -1.21 -20.80
N ILE A 326 -52.95 0.02 -20.73
CA ILE A 326 -53.32 0.96 -19.64
C ILE A 326 -53.79 2.25 -20.30
N ILE A 327 -54.92 2.16 -20.98
CA ILE A 327 -55.88 3.25 -21.14
C ILE A 327 -57.20 2.60 -20.75
N ASP A 328 -57.68 2.97 -19.56
CA ASP A 328 -59.06 2.93 -19.06
C ASP A 328 -59.14 2.43 -17.62
N ASN A 329 -59.30 3.41 -16.73
CA ASN A 329 -59.73 3.26 -15.35
C ASN A 329 -61.12 2.61 -15.28
N SER A 330 -61.29 1.54 -14.52
CA SER A 330 -62.44 1.35 -13.60
C SER A 330 -62.37 -0.01 -12.90
N LEU A 331 -63.02 -0.06 -11.73
CA LEU A 331 -63.43 -1.23 -10.95
C LEU A 331 -62.51 -1.65 -9.79
N THR A 332 -62.55 -0.79 -8.77
CA THR A 332 -62.93 -1.18 -7.41
C THR A 332 -64.25 -1.99 -7.41
N ASP A 333 -64.25 -3.20 -6.83
CA ASP A 333 -65.26 -3.68 -5.87
C ASP A 333 -65.12 -5.20 -5.62
N SER A 334 -65.30 -5.58 -4.35
CA SER A 334 -65.37 -6.95 -3.79
C SER A 334 -64.05 -7.53 -3.27
N LEU A 335 -63.78 -7.35 -1.97
CA LEU A 335 -63.09 -8.34 -1.12
C LEU A 335 -63.31 -8.00 0.36
N THR A 336 -64.37 -8.56 0.94
CA THR A 336 -64.58 -8.73 2.38
C THR A 336 -64.44 -10.22 2.74
N ALA A 337 -63.88 -10.51 3.93
CA ALA A 337 -63.77 -11.80 4.66
C ALA A 337 -62.44 -12.61 4.56
N LEU A 338 -61.49 -12.22 5.45
CA LEU A 338 -60.45 -12.92 6.29
C LEU A 338 -60.14 -14.44 6.15
N PRO A 339 -59.02 -14.97 6.73
CA PRO A 339 -57.73 -14.37 7.14
C PRO A 339 -56.45 -15.20 6.76
N ASP A 340 -55.27 -14.68 7.13
CA ASP A 340 -53.93 -15.31 7.14
C ASP A 340 -53.22 -15.55 5.80
N ILE A 341 -52.54 -14.50 5.31
CA ILE A 341 -51.17 -14.53 4.78
C ILE A 341 -50.66 -13.09 4.74
N CYS A 342 -49.55 -12.82 5.43
CA CYS A 342 -48.91 -11.52 5.51
C CYS A 342 -48.22 -11.18 4.18
N ILE A 343 -48.92 -10.51 3.26
CA ILE A 343 -48.32 -9.82 2.12
C ILE A 343 -48.37 -8.31 2.42
N ARG A 344 -47.22 -7.74 2.80
CA ARG A 344 -47.02 -6.28 2.77
C ARG A 344 -46.49 -5.89 1.39
N VAL A 345 -47.41 -5.57 0.49
CA VAL A 345 -47.15 -4.65 -0.63
C VAL A 345 -47.37 -3.23 -0.09
N ARG A 346 -46.32 -2.41 -0.05
CA ARG A 346 -46.44 -0.94 0.05
C ARG A 346 -45.80 -0.32 -1.18
N PHE A 347 -46.62 -0.03 -2.18
CA PHE A 347 -46.40 1.12 -3.04
C PHE A 347 -46.93 2.34 -2.28
N ILE A 348 -46.03 3.22 -1.88
CA ILE A 348 -46.36 4.62 -1.63
C ILE A 348 -45.52 5.40 -2.62
N THR A 349 -46.22 6.13 -3.48
CA THR A 349 -45.70 6.98 -4.55
C THR A 349 -44.87 8.13 -3.99
N GLU A 350 -43.82 8.51 -4.73
CA GLU A 350 -42.83 9.56 -4.40
C GLU A 350 -43.40 10.95 -4.09
N GLU A 351 -44.70 11.16 -4.31
CA GLU A 351 -45.34 12.46 -4.13
C GLU A 351 -45.67 12.77 -2.66
N LEU A 352 -45.92 11.74 -1.83
CA LEU A 352 -46.14 11.95 -0.39
C LEU A 352 -44.81 12.13 0.39
N ILE A 353 -43.70 11.57 -0.12
CA ILE A 353 -42.36 11.76 0.47
C ILE A 353 -41.83 13.16 0.18
N ARG A 354 -42.16 13.75 -0.98
CA ARG A 354 -41.82 15.16 -1.25
C ARG A 354 -42.57 16.15 -0.37
N THR A 355 -43.79 15.83 0.04
CA THR A 355 -44.57 16.69 0.97
C THR A 355 -44.26 16.42 2.44
N LEU A 356 -43.81 15.21 2.80
CA LEU A 356 -43.39 14.88 4.17
C LEU A 356 -41.93 15.23 4.48
N MET A 357 -41.08 15.43 3.47
CA MET A 357 -39.67 15.86 3.66
C MET A 357 -39.45 17.36 3.50
N SER A 358 -40.50 18.17 3.32
CA SER A 358 -40.38 19.63 3.24
C SER A 358 -40.50 20.36 4.58
N ASP A 359 -40.83 19.68 5.69
CA ASP A 359 -41.21 20.36 6.95
C ASP A 359 -40.46 19.91 8.24
N THR A 360 -39.31 19.25 8.13
CA THR A 360 -38.41 19.07 9.30
C THR A 360 -37.09 19.81 9.09
N LYS A 361 -37.15 21.10 9.43
CA LYS A 361 -36.10 21.94 10.03
C LYS A 361 -34.63 21.54 9.78
N LYS A 362 -34.01 22.37 8.92
CA LYS A 362 -32.66 22.92 9.13
C LYS A 362 -32.55 23.49 10.56
N SER A 363 -31.66 22.90 11.36
CA SER A 363 -30.79 23.59 12.36
C SER A 363 -29.94 22.62 13.21
N GLY A 364 -30.09 21.29 13.12
CA GLY A 364 -29.49 20.38 14.10
C GLY A 364 -28.12 19.75 13.78
N VAL A 365 -27.75 19.54 12.52
CA VAL A 365 -26.68 18.56 12.14
C VAL A 365 -25.32 18.77 12.82
N PHE A 366 -24.97 20.01 13.16
CA PHE A 366 -23.71 20.28 13.83
C PHE A 366 -23.83 20.53 15.34
N ASP A 367 -25.02 20.90 15.82
CA ASP A 367 -25.33 20.76 17.24
C ASP A 367 -25.34 19.25 17.56
N ASP A 368 -25.82 18.39 16.65
CA ASP A 368 -25.73 16.93 16.73
C ASP A 368 -24.28 16.43 16.72
N LEU A 369 -23.34 17.07 16.00
CA LEU A 369 -21.90 16.69 16.02
C LEU A 369 -21.19 17.17 17.29
N ARG A 370 -21.55 18.35 17.81
CA ARG A 370 -21.04 18.86 19.09
C ARG A 370 -21.60 18.04 20.24
N ASP A 371 -22.90 17.78 20.24
CA ASP A 371 -23.58 16.89 21.18
C ASP A 371 -23.01 15.48 21.07
N LEU A 372 -22.63 15.01 19.86
CA LEU A 372 -21.95 13.72 19.69
C LEU A 372 -20.54 13.73 20.29
N VAL A 373 -19.75 14.79 20.12
CA VAL A 373 -18.42 14.93 20.76
C VAL A 373 -18.55 15.04 22.28
N GLU A 374 -19.50 15.84 22.79
CA GLU A 374 -19.81 15.95 24.23
C GLU A 374 -20.41 14.65 24.79
N THR A 375 -21.13 13.86 23.99
CA THR A 375 -21.64 12.51 24.35
C THR A 375 -20.53 11.46 24.37
N ILE A 376 -19.55 11.56 23.46
CA ILE A 376 -18.34 10.73 23.45
C ILE A 376 -17.53 10.97 24.74
N ASP A 377 -17.37 12.23 25.13
CA ASP A 377 -16.62 12.63 26.34
C ASP A 377 -17.35 12.26 27.65
N SER A 378 -18.68 12.25 27.66
CA SER A 378 -19.49 11.92 28.85
C SER A 378 -19.82 10.42 29.02
N SER A 379 -19.55 9.58 28.01
CA SER A 379 -19.91 8.16 28.02
C SER A 379 -18.99 7.27 28.88
N THR A 380 -19.09 7.39 30.21
CA THR A 380 -18.55 6.38 31.14
C THR A 380 -19.57 5.26 31.36
N THR A 381 -19.33 4.11 30.70
CA THR A 381 -19.86 2.76 30.98
C THR A 381 -21.29 2.63 31.56
N THR A 382 -22.31 2.27 30.74
CA THR A 382 -23.13 1.04 30.88
C THR A 382 -24.30 0.92 29.87
N THR A 383 -24.47 -0.31 29.35
CA THR A 383 -25.71 -0.99 28.86
C THR A 383 -26.36 -0.72 27.48
N SER A 384 -26.37 -1.80 26.69
CA SER A 384 -27.46 -2.42 25.90
C SER A 384 -28.40 -1.59 25.00
N GLY A 385 -28.35 -1.88 23.69
CA GLY A 385 -29.53 -1.87 22.80
C GLY A 385 -29.44 -1.00 21.55
N THR A 386 -29.17 -1.66 20.41
CA THR A 386 -29.60 -1.32 19.03
C THR A 386 -29.33 0.10 18.50
N ASP A 387 -28.06 0.38 18.17
CA ASP A 387 -27.58 0.91 16.88
C ASP A 387 -26.06 1.08 17.01
N GLU A 388 -25.28 0.09 16.55
CA GLU A 388 -23.81 0.13 16.67
C GLU A 388 -23.21 1.13 15.67
N GLN A 389 -23.05 2.39 16.08
CA GLN A 389 -21.94 3.21 15.59
C GLN A 389 -20.64 2.63 16.17
N LEU A 390 -19.71 2.25 15.29
CA LEU A 390 -18.42 1.64 15.65
C LEU A 390 -17.54 2.68 16.38
N LEU A 391 -17.66 2.74 17.70
CA LEU A 391 -16.75 3.47 18.58
C LEU A 391 -15.56 2.55 18.89
N THR A 392 -14.35 2.92 18.44
CA THR A 392 -13.12 2.22 18.82
C THR A 392 -12.42 3.06 19.88
N GLN A 393 -12.33 2.54 21.11
CA GLN A 393 -11.60 3.17 22.20
C GLN A 393 -10.25 2.49 22.37
N ILE A 394 -9.18 3.28 22.39
CA ILE A 394 -7.82 2.87 22.71
C ILE A 394 -7.46 3.52 24.03
N ASP A 395 -7.36 2.71 25.06
CA ASP A 395 -6.77 3.11 26.33
C ASP A 395 -5.24 3.01 26.24
N ASP A 396 -4.52 3.79 27.04
CA ASP A 396 -3.06 3.86 27.09
C ASP A 396 -2.36 4.56 25.90
N THR A 397 -3.00 5.56 25.27
CA THR A 397 -2.33 6.42 24.28
C THR A 397 -1.41 7.42 24.98
N LEU A 398 -0.14 7.47 24.59
CA LEU A 398 0.82 8.43 25.15
C LEU A 398 0.37 9.88 24.91
N CYS A 399 0.25 10.67 25.99
CA CYS A 399 0.00 12.09 25.94
C CYS A 399 1.26 12.83 25.51
N MET A 400 1.20 13.54 24.39
CA MET A 400 2.33 14.29 23.84
C MET A 400 2.66 15.56 24.64
N SER A 401 1.77 15.98 25.55
CA SER A 401 1.95 17.17 26.39
C SER A 401 2.62 16.86 27.73
N CYS A 402 2.26 15.74 28.39
CA CYS A 402 2.81 15.39 29.70
C CYS A 402 3.57 14.06 29.77
N GLY A 403 3.52 13.23 28.74
CA GLY A 403 4.20 11.92 28.70
C GLY A 403 3.49 10.81 29.49
N ASP A 404 2.37 11.09 30.17
CA ASP A 404 1.51 10.07 30.77
C ASP A 404 0.55 9.47 29.74
N VAL A 405 -0.25 8.50 30.15
CA VAL A 405 -1.25 7.86 29.31
C VAL A 405 -2.59 8.61 29.31
N GLY A 406 -3.20 8.70 28.14
CA GLY A 406 -4.56 9.19 27.90
C GLY A 406 -5.36 8.18 27.07
N THR A 407 -6.58 8.56 26.71
CA THR A 407 -7.52 7.70 25.97
C THR A 407 -7.81 8.30 24.61
N THR A 408 -7.72 7.51 23.54
CA THR A 408 -8.13 7.91 22.19
C THR A 408 -9.42 7.19 21.80
N ARG A 409 -10.47 7.95 21.48
CA ARG A 409 -11.75 7.46 20.97
C ARG A 409 -11.85 7.77 19.47
N MET A 410 -12.18 6.77 18.67
CA MET A 410 -12.35 6.91 17.22
C MET A 410 -13.78 6.58 16.83
N LEU A 411 -14.44 7.50 16.13
CA LEU A 411 -15.81 7.34 15.64
C LEU A 411 -15.87 7.54 14.13
N LEU A 412 -16.35 6.54 13.40
CA LEU A 412 -16.73 6.70 11.99
C LEU A 412 -18.10 7.38 11.91
N THR A 413 -18.15 8.56 11.29
CA THR A 413 -19.38 9.33 11.10
C THR A 413 -19.62 9.64 9.62
N ASP A 414 -20.87 9.49 9.17
CA ASP A 414 -21.32 9.91 7.84
C ASP A 414 -21.91 11.33 7.94
N ILE A 415 -21.27 12.32 7.29
CA ILE A 415 -21.74 13.70 7.28
C ILE A 415 -22.50 13.97 5.97
N PRO A 416 -23.75 14.48 5.97
CA PRO A 416 -24.41 14.86 4.73
C PRO A 416 -23.54 15.85 3.91
N PHE A 417 -23.38 15.62 2.61
CA PHE A 417 -22.44 16.30 1.68
C PHE A 417 -20.94 15.95 1.83
N PHE A 418 -20.53 15.23 2.88
CA PHE A 418 -19.20 14.63 3.05
C PHE A 418 -19.32 13.11 3.30
N ARG A 419 -18.93 12.28 2.33
CA ARG A 419 -18.90 10.82 2.56
C ARG A 419 -17.92 10.49 3.70
N GLN A 420 -18.20 9.43 4.49
CA GLN A 420 -17.44 8.87 5.63
C GLN A 420 -16.18 9.62 6.10
N VAL A 421 -16.21 10.10 7.35
CA VAL A 421 -15.06 10.68 8.07
C VAL A 421 -14.79 9.92 9.37
N VAL A 422 -13.52 9.83 9.78
CA VAL A 422 -13.15 9.31 11.11
C VAL A 422 -12.85 10.51 12.00
N VAL A 423 -13.59 10.64 13.09
CA VAL A 423 -13.31 11.58 14.18
C VAL A 423 -12.45 10.85 15.20
N VAL A 424 -11.25 11.34 15.45
CA VAL A 424 -10.32 10.83 16.46
C VAL A 424 -10.26 11.87 17.57
N SER A 425 -10.71 11.52 18.77
CA SER A 425 -10.67 12.37 19.95
C SER A 425 -9.73 11.75 20.98
N PHE A 426 -8.73 12.50 21.43
CA PHE A 426 -7.81 12.09 22.48
C PHE A 426 -8.04 12.95 23.73
N GLU A 427 -8.02 12.33 24.90
CA GLU A 427 -8.18 12.98 26.20
C GLU A 427 -7.16 12.42 27.20
N CYS A 428 -6.33 13.28 27.78
CA CYS A 428 -5.41 12.91 28.85
C CYS A 428 -6.02 13.18 30.24
N HIS A 429 -6.15 12.14 31.05
CA HIS A 429 -6.74 12.23 32.38
C HIS A 429 -5.83 12.92 33.41
N ASN A 430 -4.52 13.05 33.11
CA ASN A 430 -3.56 13.66 34.03
C ASN A 430 -3.37 15.17 33.81
N CYS A 431 -3.16 15.61 32.56
CA CYS A 431 -2.95 17.03 32.26
C CYS A 431 -4.17 17.74 31.64
N GLY A 432 -5.24 17.00 31.30
CA GLY A 432 -6.45 17.56 30.68
C GLY A 432 -6.28 17.96 29.21
N ASP A 433 -5.16 17.59 28.58
CA ASP A 433 -4.92 17.88 27.17
C ASP A 433 -5.85 17.06 26.28
N THR A 434 -6.47 17.74 25.31
CA THR A 434 -7.40 17.11 24.37
C THR A 434 -6.98 17.39 22.93
N ASN A 435 -7.14 16.39 22.06
CA ASN A 435 -6.83 16.53 20.64
C ASN A 435 -7.90 15.88 19.78
N ASN A 436 -8.54 16.67 18.93
CA ASN A 436 -9.57 16.20 18.01
C ASN A 436 -9.03 16.27 16.57
N GLU A 437 -8.73 15.12 15.98
CA GLU A 437 -8.22 14.97 14.63
C GLU A 437 -9.30 14.35 13.73
N LEU A 438 -9.36 14.80 12.47
CA LEU A 438 -10.27 14.23 11.49
C LEU A 438 -9.47 13.59 10.36
N GLN A 439 -9.73 12.31 10.09
CA GLN A 439 -9.14 11.61 8.96
C GLN A 439 -10.22 11.37 7.89
N PRO A 440 -10.13 12.04 6.72
CA PRO A 440 -11.05 11.77 5.61
C PRO A 440 -10.81 10.37 5.04
N VAL A 441 -11.88 9.61 4.80
CA VAL A 441 -11.79 8.21 4.29
C VAL A 441 -11.74 8.15 2.75
N GLN A 442 -11.66 9.29 2.03
CA GLN A 442 -11.86 9.33 0.57
C GLN A 442 -10.69 9.86 -0.29
N GLN A 443 -10.68 9.35 -1.54
CA GLN A 443 -9.84 9.75 -2.67
C GLN A 443 -9.87 11.26 -2.92
N ILE A 444 -8.76 11.77 -3.44
CA ILE A 444 -8.58 13.16 -3.86
C ILE A 444 -9.67 13.54 -4.88
N GLY A 445 -10.34 14.68 -4.65
CA GLY A 445 -11.44 15.16 -5.49
C GLY A 445 -11.02 15.46 -6.92
N GLU A 446 -11.98 15.53 -7.86
CA GLU A 446 -11.70 15.81 -9.29
C GLU A 446 -11.14 17.22 -9.56
N ARG A 447 -11.38 18.17 -8.65
CA ARG A 447 -10.96 19.57 -8.77
C ARG A 447 -10.51 20.11 -7.41
N ALA A 448 -9.54 21.00 -7.41
CA ALA A 448 -9.14 21.75 -6.23
C ALA A 448 -10.22 22.76 -5.84
N VAL A 449 -10.24 23.14 -4.56
CA VAL A 449 -11.18 24.13 -4.01
C VAL A 449 -10.42 25.31 -3.42
N ARG A 450 -10.92 26.52 -3.67
CA ARG A 450 -10.45 27.74 -3.02
C ARG A 450 -11.63 28.48 -2.44
N PHE A 451 -11.58 28.74 -1.14
CA PHE A 451 -12.55 29.56 -0.43
C PHE A 451 -11.88 30.90 -0.07
N ALA A 452 -12.53 32.01 -0.38
CA ALA A 452 -12.15 33.33 0.11
C ALA A 452 -13.32 33.90 0.91
N VAL A 453 -13.11 34.08 2.21
CA VAL A 453 -14.12 34.54 3.16
C VAL A 453 -13.77 35.95 3.63
N ARG A 454 -14.68 36.89 3.40
CA ARG A 454 -14.57 38.25 3.94
C ARG A 454 -15.11 38.25 5.37
N CYS A 455 -14.21 38.24 6.33
CA CYS A 455 -14.55 38.25 7.75
C CYS A 455 -14.83 39.70 8.18
N GLN A 456 -16.10 40.07 8.33
CA GLN A 456 -16.52 41.42 8.74
C GLN A 456 -17.28 41.42 10.05
N THR A 457 -17.98 40.32 10.35
CA THR A 457 -18.80 40.18 11.55
C THR A 457 -18.23 39.10 12.48
N PRO A 458 -18.50 39.16 13.79
CA PRO A 458 -18.13 38.07 14.71
C PRO A 458 -18.74 36.72 14.29
N GLN A 459 -19.88 36.72 13.61
CA GLN A 459 -20.49 35.50 13.06
C GLN A 459 -19.63 34.87 11.95
N ASP A 460 -18.88 35.66 11.18
CA ASP A 460 -17.96 35.12 10.17
C ASP A 460 -16.80 34.35 10.80
N LEU A 461 -16.32 34.78 11.98
CA LEU A 461 -15.28 34.08 12.73
C LEU A 461 -15.77 32.72 13.27
N SER A 462 -17.07 32.61 13.55
CA SER A 462 -17.72 31.38 14.00
C SER A 462 -18.01 30.38 12.87
N ARG A 463 -17.72 30.71 11.61
CA ARG A 463 -17.91 29.78 10.48
C ARG A 463 -17.07 28.53 10.69
N ARG A 464 -17.70 27.37 10.55
CA ARG A 464 -16.98 26.09 10.60
C ARG A 464 -16.11 25.89 9.38
N VAL A 465 -14.90 25.41 9.61
CA VAL A 465 -13.86 25.13 8.62
C VAL A 465 -13.42 23.68 8.78
N VAL A 466 -13.50 22.93 7.70
CA VAL A 466 -12.86 21.62 7.56
C VAL A 466 -11.60 21.85 6.74
N LYS A 467 -10.43 21.77 7.38
CA LYS A 467 -9.12 21.90 6.75
C LYS A 467 -8.52 20.51 6.56
N THR A 468 -8.07 20.19 5.34
CA THR A 468 -7.31 18.95 5.08
C THR A 468 -5.81 19.17 5.24
N GLU A 469 -5.04 18.08 5.19
CA GLU A 469 -3.56 18.14 5.23
C GLU A 469 -2.94 18.84 4.01
N TRP A 470 -3.68 18.87 2.90
CA TRP A 470 -3.28 19.47 1.62
C TRP A 470 -3.73 20.94 1.48
N ALA A 471 -4.42 21.48 2.48
CA ALA A 471 -4.94 22.83 2.47
C ALA A 471 -3.92 23.84 3.04
N GLU A 472 -3.74 24.93 2.29
CA GLU A 472 -2.98 26.11 2.66
C GLU A 472 -3.94 27.25 3.04
N ILE A 473 -3.59 28.00 4.09
CA ILE A 473 -4.38 29.13 4.59
C ILE A 473 -3.56 30.40 4.44
N GLU A 474 -4.21 31.46 3.98
CA GLU A 474 -3.60 32.78 3.80
C GLU A 474 -4.52 33.87 4.37
N ILE A 475 -3.93 34.82 5.10
CA ILE A 475 -4.54 36.10 5.46
C ILE A 475 -3.66 37.20 4.85
N PRO A 476 -3.99 37.69 3.63
CA PRO A 476 -3.14 38.62 2.90
C PRO A 476 -2.85 39.92 3.65
N GLU A 477 -3.81 40.40 4.45
CA GLU A 477 -3.68 41.66 5.19
C GLU A 477 -2.61 41.59 6.31
N LEU A 478 -2.23 40.39 6.74
CA LEU A 478 -1.18 40.17 7.74
C LEU A 478 0.08 39.52 7.17
N GLU A 479 0.13 39.24 5.86
CA GLU A 479 1.16 38.38 5.25
C GLU A 479 1.29 37.04 6.01
N PHE A 480 0.17 36.55 6.52
CA PHE A 480 0.12 35.33 7.32
C PHE A 480 -0.20 34.16 6.43
N GLU A 481 0.67 33.16 6.44
CA GLU A 481 0.50 31.94 5.67
C GLU A 481 0.73 30.71 6.54
N VAL A 482 -0.21 29.78 6.47
CA VAL A 482 -0.10 28.45 7.08
C VAL A 482 -0.01 27.43 5.97
N LYS A 483 1.17 26.84 5.84
CA LYS A 483 1.44 25.74 4.91
C LYS A 483 0.81 24.43 5.40
N LYS A 484 1.15 23.33 4.73
CA LYS A 484 0.65 21.97 5.02
C LYS A 484 0.83 21.61 6.50
N GLN A 485 -0.29 21.37 7.14
CA GLN A 485 -0.45 20.96 8.54
C GLN A 485 -1.54 19.90 8.59
N THR A 486 -1.54 19.05 9.61
CA THR A 486 -2.53 17.97 9.80
C THR A 486 -3.98 18.47 9.65
N GLY A 487 -4.86 17.58 9.16
CA GLY A 487 -6.27 17.89 8.98
C GLY A 487 -6.98 18.24 10.30
N LEU A 488 -7.92 19.18 10.25
CA LEU A 488 -8.62 19.71 11.43
C LEU A 488 -10.03 20.17 11.08
N ILE A 489 -11.01 19.92 11.96
CA ILE A 489 -12.29 20.63 11.98
C ILE A 489 -12.24 21.68 13.07
N THR A 490 -12.49 22.93 12.72
CA THR A 490 -12.44 24.05 13.66
C THR A 490 -13.32 25.19 13.13
N THR A 491 -13.20 26.39 13.68
CA THR A 491 -13.77 27.62 13.14
C THR A 491 -12.66 28.53 12.60
N ILE A 492 -13.01 29.59 11.87
CA ILE A 492 -12.03 30.60 11.45
C ILE A 492 -11.33 31.19 12.69
N GLU A 493 -12.09 31.46 13.76
CA GLU A 493 -11.55 31.88 15.05
C GLU A 493 -10.55 30.85 15.62
N GLY A 494 -10.90 29.57 15.63
CA GLY A 494 -10.06 28.51 16.19
C GLY A 494 -8.74 28.32 15.43
N ILE A 495 -8.69 28.64 14.12
CA ILE A 495 -7.44 28.66 13.35
C ILE A 495 -6.53 29.79 13.85
N ILE A 496 -7.09 30.99 14.05
CA ILE A 496 -6.34 32.16 14.53
C ILE A 496 -5.86 31.93 15.96
N GLU A 497 -6.70 31.38 16.83
CA GLU A 497 -6.34 31.04 18.20
C GLU A 497 -5.20 30.02 18.27
N ARG A 498 -5.27 28.96 17.45
CA ARG A 498 -4.20 27.96 17.37
C ARG A 498 -2.87 28.56 16.89
N ALA A 499 -2.92 29.51 15.95
CA ALA A 499 -1.74 30.24 15.51
C ALA A 499 -1.15 31.12 16.64
N ILE A 500 -2.00 31.82 17.39
CA ILE A 500 -1.61 32.61 18.57
C ILE A 500 -0.93 31.72 19.61
N ASP A 501 -1.53 30.58 19.94
CA ASP A 501 -0.99 29.67 20.95
C ASP A 501 0.34 29.05 20.54
N GLY A 502 0.49 28.69 19.25
CA GLY A 502 1.77 28.23 18.70
C GLY A 502 2.89 29.27 18.84
N LEU A 503 2.59 30.53 18.55
CA LEU A 503 3.55 31.64 18.71
C LEU A 503 3.87 31.93 20.18
N LYS A 504 2.89 31.85 21.09
CA LYS A 504 3.11 31.98 22.54
C LYS A 504 4.01 30.87 23.10
N GLN A 505 3.83 29.63 22.63
CA GLN A 505 4.69 28.51 23.04
C GLN A 505 6.13 28.72 22.55
N LEU A 506 6.32 29.24 21.34
CA LEU A 506 7.64 29.60 20.81
C LEU A 506 8.32 30.65 21.70
N ILE A 507 7.60 31.71 22.11
CA ILE A 507 8.11 32.70 23.07
C ILE A 507 8.54 32.03 24.36
N LYS A 508 7.70 31.18 24.94
CA LYS A 508 7.97 30.49 26.21
C LYS A 508 9.25 29.66 26.16
N ARG A 509 9.50 28.96 25.04
CA ARG A 509 10.74 28.20 24.81
C ARG A 509 11.95 29.12 24.73
N MET A 510 11.85 30.21 23.95
CA MET A 510 12.93 31.21 23.87
C MET A 510 13.25 31.88 25.21
N THR A 511 12.28 31.99 26.14
CA THR A 511 12.53 32.54 27.49
C THR A 511 13.07 31.52 28.49
N SER A 512 12.92 30.21 28.25
CA SER A 512 13.37 29.16 29.18
C SER A 512 14.81 28.71 28.96
N ASP A 513 15.42 29.04 27.81
CA ASP A 513 16.83 28.76 27.50
C ASP A 513 17.81 29.88 27.91
N VAL A 514 17.34 30.92 28.62
CA VAL A 514 18.19 32.01 29.12
C VAL A 514 18.55 31.75 30.59
N PRO A 515 19.83 31.50 30.92
CA PRO A 515 20.28 31.45 32.31
C PRO A 515 20.08 32.81 32.97
N GLU A 516 19.65 32.83 34.23
CA GLU A 516 19.51 34.04 35.05
C GLU A 516 20.82 34.86 35.11
N VAL A 517 21.02 35.81 34.19
CA VAL A 517 21.99 36.90 34.35
C VAL A 517 21.45 38.20 33.75
N ASP A 518 21.39 39.19 34.63
CA ASP A 518 21.23 40.64 34.47
C ASP A 518 20.04 41.22 33.68
N GLN A 519 19.14 41.79 34.48
CA GLN A 519 18.16 42.80 34.15
C GLN A 519 18.84 44.07 33.62
N THR A 520 19.26 44.09 32.35
CA THR A 520 19.35 45.30 31.50
C THR A 520 19.92 44.91 30.14
N GLY A 521 19.11 44.29 29.29
CA GLY A 521 19.41 44.09 27.87
C GLY A 521 18.13 44.23 27.07
N PRO A 522 18.14 44.90 25.90
CA PRO A 522 16.92 45.08 25.11
C PRO A 522 16.44 43.69 24.68
N GLU A 523 15.15 43.39 24.89
CA GLU A 523 14.50 42.20 24.35
C GLU A 523 14.96 41.99 22.90
N SER A 524 15.35 40.78 22.54
CA SER A 524 15.79 40.48 21.17
C SER A 524 14.74 41.02 20.19
N THR A 525 15.18 41.68 19.12
CA THR A 525 14.28 42.32 18.13
C THR A 525 13.21 41.38 17.59
N ASP A 526 13.45 40.07 17.67
CA ASP A 526 12.54 39.03 17.20
C ASP A 526 11.47 38.66 18.25
N HIS A 527 11.78 38.71 19.55
CA HIS A 527 10.79 38.59 20.63
C HIS A 527 9.69 39.66 20.50
N GLN A 528 10.12 40.91 20.28
CA GLN A 528 9.21 42.04 20.16
C GLN A 528 8.36 41.95 18.88
N LYS A 529 8.95 41.54 17.75
CA LYS A 529 8.19 41.30 16.50
C LYS A 529 7.13 40.21 16.63
N ILE A 530 7.44 39.12 17.35
CA ILE A 530 6.47 38.03 17.56
C ILE A 530 5.34 38.50 18.49
N CYS A 531 5.65 39.25 19.54
CA CYS A 531 4.64 39.87 20.40
C CYS A 531 3.72 40.82 19.61
N ASP A 532 4.30 41.68 18.77
CA ASP A 532 3.54 42.60 17.90
C ASP A 532 2.65 41.84 16.91
N PHE A 533 3.12 40.70 16.39
CA PHE A 533 2.35 39.86 15.48
C PHE A 533 1.20 39.13 16.19
N ILE A 534 1.43 38.63 17.41
CA ILE A 534 0.37 38.06 18.26
C ILE A 534 -0.72 39.10 18.54
N LEU A 535 -0.34 40.36 18.81
CA LEU A 535 -1.31 41.44 19.00
C LEU A 535 -2.16 41.66 17.75
N LYS A 536 -1.57 41.64 16.54
CA LYS A 536 -2.30 41.75 15.28
C LYS A 536 -3.29 40.59 15.07
N LEU A 537 -2.87 39.35 15.33
CA LEU A 537 -3.77 38.18 15.25
C LEU A 537 -4.91 38.26 16.29
N THR A 538 -4.62 38.76 17.49
CA THR A 538 -5.63 38.95 18.54
C THR A 538 -6.65 40.01 18.13
N GLN A 539 -6.23 41.10 17.47
CA GLN A 539 -7.15 42.11 16.93
C GLN A 539 -8.09 41.55 15.85
N LEU A 540 -7.63 40.60 15.03
CA LEU A 540 -8.48 39.89 14.08
C LEU A 540 -9.49 38.97 14.79
N LYS A 541 -9.03 38.25 15.82
CA LYS A 541 -9.87 37.36 16.66
C LYS A 541 -10.99 38.13 17.36
N ASP A 542 -10.69 39.32 17.88
CA ASP A 542 -11.67 40.16 18.58
C ASP A 542 -12.68 40.84 17.63
N GLY A 543 -12.52 40.68 16.31
CA GLY A 543 -13.39 41.31 15.31
C GLY A 543 -13.18 42.82 15.17
N ASN A 544 -12.05 43.36 15.66
CA ASN A 544 -11.74 44.79 15.60
C ASN A 544 -11.30 45.25 14.20
N GLN A 545 -10.88 44.32 13.34
CA GLN A 545 -10.43 44.58 11.98
C GLN A 545 -10.99 43.53 11.02
N SER A 546 -11.54 43.98 9.89
CA SER A 546 -11.98 43.08 8.82
C SER A 546 -10.78 42.56 8.02
N PHE A 547 -10.82 41.28 7.64
CA PHE A 547 -9.76 40.63 6.87
C PHE A 547 -10.33 39.58 5.93
N THR A 548 -9.50 39.10 5.01
CA THR A 548 -9.86 38.06 4.06
C THR A 548 -9.18 36.76 4.46
N PHE A 549 -9.98 35.75 4.79
CA PHE A 549 -9.50 34.40 5.06
C PHE A 549 -9.54 33.60 3.77
N ILE A 550 -8.38 33.16 3.28
CA ILE A 550 -8.28 32.34 2.08
C ILE A 550 -7.87 30.93 2.48
N LEU A 551 -8.64 29.93 2.05
CA LEU A 551 -8.30 28.52 2.16
C LEU A 551 -8.21 27.92 0.76
N THR A 552 -7.04 27.42 0.39
CA THR A 552 -6.80 26.75 -0.88
C THR A 552 -6.44 25.29 -0.61
N ASP A 553 -7.24 24.37 -1.14
CA ASP A 553 -7.02 22.94 -0.98
C ASP A 553 -6.97 22.23 -2.34
N ILE A 554 -5.76 21.80 -2.68
CA ILE A 554 -5.48 21.07 -3.92
C ILE A 554 -6.19 19.71 -3.95
N SER A 555 -6.46 19.10 -2.79
CA SER A 555 -7.18 17.81 -2.72
C SER A 555 -8.68 17.94 -2.99
N GLY A 556 -9.23 19.15 -2.91
CA GLY A 556 -10.65 19.42 -3.16
C GLY A 556 -11.59 19.03 -2.01
N ASN A 557 -11.05 18.67 -0.84
CA ASN A 557 -11.78 18.05 0.27
C ASN A 557 -11.95 18.97 1.48
N SER A 558 -11.47 20.22 1.44
CA SER A 558 -11.72 21.22 2.48
C SER A 558 -13.06 21.92 2.27
N PHE A 559 -13.59 22.51 3.33
CA PHE A 559 -14.90 23.15 3.33
C PHE A 559 -14.95 24.33 4.29
N VAL A 560 -15.71 25.37 3.92
CA VAL A 560 -16.07 26.48 4.81
C VAL A 560 -17.58 26.66 4.81
N GLU A 561 -18.15 26.80 6.00
CA GLU A 561 -19.58 26.97 6.21
C GLU A 561 -20.12 28.27 5.60
N SER A 562 -21.27 28.16 4.94
CA SER A 562 -22.08 29.28 4.46
C SER A 562 -23.14 29.63 5.50
N LEU A 563 -23.24 30.91 5.86
CA LEU A 563 -24.23 31.42 6.81
C LEU A 563 -25.59 31.72 6.15
N CYS A 564 -25.64 31.76 4.81
CA CYS A 564 -26.87 31.93 4.03
C CYS A 564 -27.49 30.58 3.65
N ALA A 565 -28.83 30.50 3.69
CA ALA A 565 -29.57 29.31 3.27
C ALA A 565 -29.70 29.26 1.74
N PRO A 566 -29.47 28.09 1.09
CA PRO A 566 -29.75 27.94 -0.34
C PRO A 566 -31.21 28.32 -0.66
N PRO A 567 -31.47 29.06 -1.74
CA PRO A 567 -30.61 29.27 -2.92
C PRO A 567 -29.78 30.58 -2.94
N GLU A 568 -29.79 31.37 -1.87
CA GLU A 568 -29.05 32.64 -1.83
C GLU A 568 -27.55 32.37 -1.64
N ALA A 569 -26.73 32.90 -2.56
CA ALA A 569 -25.28 32.82 -2.45
C ALA A 569 -24.79 33.69 -1.29
N ASP A 570 -23.93 33.15 -0.44
CA ASP A 570 -23.36 33.87 0.69
C ASP A 570 -22.45 35.02 0.18
N PRO A 571 -22.80 36.29 0.43
CA PRO A 571 -22.04 37.42 -0.11
C PRO A 571 -20.64 37.56 0.52
N SER A 572 -20.41 36.91 1.67
CA SER A 572 -19.14 36.93 2.39
C SER A 572 -18.23 35.76 2.01
N VAL A 573 -18.70 34.76 1.25
CA VAL A 573 -17.90 33.59 0.83
C VAL A 573 -17.86 33.45 -0.68
N GLU A 574 -16.65 33.55 -1.23
CA GLU A 574 -16.37 33.20 -2.61
C GLU A 574 -15.77 31.79 -2.66
N SER A 575 -16.48 30.84 -3.26
CA SER A 575 -15.98 29.47 -3.47
C SER A 575 -15.68 29.21 -4.95
N ASN A 576 -14.42 28.95 -5.27
CA ASN A 576 -13.98 28.65 -6.63
C ASN A 576 -13.44 27.22 -6.71
N ARG A 577 -13.89 26.47 -7.72
CA ARG A 577 -13.34 25.15 -8.05
C ARG A 577 -12.49 25.28 -9.30
N TYR A 578 -11.22 24.92 -9.21
CA TYR A 578 -10.28 25.05 -10.31
C TYR A 578 -9.67 23.71 -10.69
N ILE A 579 -9.25 23.60 -11.96
CA ILE A 579 -8.50 22.45 -12.45
C ILE A 579 -7.08 22.60 -11.93
N ARG A 580 -6.58 21.57 -11.28
CA ARG A 580 -5.21 21.54 -10.76
C ARG A 580 -4.20 21.76 -11.87
N THR A 581 -3.15 22.48 -11.52
CA THR A 581 -1.93 22.54 -12.32
C THR A 581 -1.19 21.21 -12.26
N ILE A 582 -0.29 20.98 -13.23
CA ILE A 582 0.58 19.79 -13.25
C ILE A 582 1.41 19.70 -11.96
N ALA A 583 1.86 20.83 -11.43
CA ALA A 583 2.62 20.88 -10.17
C ALA A 583 1.75 20.42 -8.97
N GLU A 584 0.48 20.84 -8.91
CA GLU A 584 -0.45 20.42 -7.86
C GLU A 584 -0.85 18.94 -7.99
N ASP A 585 -1.05 18.44 -9.20
CA ASP A 585 -1.29 17.00 -9.45
C ASP A 585 -0.06 16.14 -9.08
N LYS A 586 1.17 16.65 -9.31
CA LYS A 586 2.40 16.01 -8.83
C LYS A 586 2.47 15.98 -7.31
N ILE A 587 2.16 17.09 -6.63
CA ILE A 587 2.14 17.18 -5.15
C ILE A 587 1.15 16.17 -4.54
N LEU A 588 0.02 15.96 -5.20
CA LEU A 588 -1.02 15.02 -4.78
C LEU A 588 -0.75 13.57 -5.21
N GLY A 589 0.31 13.34 -6.00
CA GLY A 589 0.65 12.01 -6.51
C GLY A 589 -0.35 11.46 -7.55
N ILE A 590 -1.09 12.32 -8.25
CA ILE A 590 -2.13 11.93 -9.26
C ILE A 590 -1.62 12.11 -10.70
N TYR A 591 -0.37 12.54 -10.88
CA TYR A 591 0.15 12.81 -12.21
C TYR A 591 0.45 11.53 -13.02
N ASP A 592 -0.40 11.22 -13.99
CA ASP A 592 -0.15 10.28 -15.09
C ASP A 592 0.44 11.05 -16.28
N ALA A 593 1.73 10.87 -16.56
CA ALA A 593 2.37 11.47 -17.72
C ALA A 593 2.00 10.72 -19.02
N GLU A 594 0.91 11.11 -19.67
CA GLU A 594 0.73 10.87 -21.11
C GLU A 594 1.45 11.95 -21.92
N THR A 595 2.72 11.75 -22.29
CA THR A 595 3.30 12.18 -23.59
C THR A 595 4.74 11.67 -23.78
N THR A 596 4.93 10.96 -24.91
CA THR A 596 6.15 10.63 -25.68
C THR A 596 7.45 10.20 -24.97
N ALA A 597 7.95 9.03 -25.41
CA ALA A 597 9.04 8.27 -24.82
C ALA A 597 10.47 8.82 -25.04
N ASP A 598 10.65 10.01 -25.62
CA ASP A 598 11.98 10.52 -25.99
C ASP A 598 12.51 11.69 -25.11
N ASP A 599 11.70 12.26 -24.21
CA ASP A 599 12.12 13.39 -23.34
C ASP A 599 12.42 13.00 -21.88
N LYS A 600 12.41 11.70 -21.55
CA LYS A 600 12.53 11.22 -20.16
C LYS A 600 13.87 11.49 -19.49
N ASP A 601 14.92 11.75 -20.25
CA ASP A 601 16.27 11.85 -19.71
C ASP A 601 16.73 13.29 -19.39
N SER A 602 15.94 14.31 -19.75
CA SER A 602 16.28 15.72 -19.50
C SER A 602 15.44 16.37 -18.38
N ALA A 603 14.16 15.99 -18.25
CA ALA A 603 13.25 16.65 -17.31
C ALA A 603 13.39 16.19 -15.83
N LEU A 604 13.95 15.00 -15.57
CA LEU A 604 14.18 14.49 -14.21
C LEU A 604 15.49 15.01 -13.58
N LYS A 605 16.40 15.56 -14.37
CA LYS A 605 17.76 15.95 -13.92
C LYS A 605 17.78 17.28 -13.15
N ASP A 606 16.72 18.08 -13.23
CA ASP A 606 16.64 19.39 -12.56
C ASP A 606 15.55 19.50 -11.47
N GLU A 607 14.66 18.51 -11.33
CA GLU A 607 13.57 18.53 -10.33
C GLU A 607 14.01 17.94 -8.98
N VAL A 608 13.59 18.57 -7.88
CA VAL A 608 13.76 18.05 -6.51
C VAL A 608 12.49 17.29 -6.12
N LEU A 609 12.62 15.99 -5.88
CA LEU A 609 11.54 15.09 -5.45
C LEU A 609 11.49 15.04 -3.93
N GLN A 610 10.33 15.25 -3.31
CA GLN A 610 10.18 15.21 -1.85
C GLN A 610 9.30 14.03 -1.44
N PHE A 611 9.72 13.24 -0.45
CA PHE A 611 8.92 12.14 0.10
C PHE A 611 8.96 12.14 1.63
N ALA A 612 7.88 11.67 2.25
CA ALA A 612 7.76 11.55 3.70
C ALA A 612 8.59 10.36 4.20
N THR A 613 9.36 10.58 5.26
CA THR A 613 10.15 9.57 5.97
C THR A 613 10.10 9.84 7.47
N ASN A 614 10.73 8.99 8.27
CA ASN A 614 10.99 9.29 9.68
C ASN A 614 12.42 9.80 9.83
N CYS A 615 12.62 10.77 10.73
CA CYS A 615 13.95 11.25 11.08
C CYS A 615 14.78 10.10 11.67
N PRO A 616 16.00 9.83 11.17
CA PRO A 616 16.83 8.74 11.68
C PRO A 616 17.30 8.97 13.13
N ASN A 617 17.32 10.23 13.58
CA ASN A 617 17.73 10.57 14.94
C ASN A 617 16.56 10.50 15.96
N CYS A 618 15.42 11.12 15.67
CA CYS A 618 14.31 11.24 16.63
C CYS A 618 13.04 10.47 16.25
N SER A 619 13.03 9.80 15.10
CA SER A 619 11.87 9.10 14.52
C SER A 619 10.63 9.96 14.27
N ALA A 620 10.71 11.29 14.46
CA ALA A 620 9.62 12.19 14.10
C ALA A 620 9.37 12.17 12.58
N PRO A 621 8.13 12.40 12.14
CA PRO A 621 7.83 12.58 10.72
C PRO A 621 8.70 13.70 10.14
N ALA A 622 9.43 13.39 9.07
CA ALA A 622 10.31 14.32 8.37
C ALA A 622 10.14 14.15 6.86
N PHE A 623 10.66 15.09 6.08
CA PHE A 623 10.69 14.97 4.63
C PHE A 623 12.12 14.86 4.13
N THR A 624 12.35 13.93 3.21
CA THR A 624 13.62 13.82 2.49
C THR A 624 13.44 14.39 1.09
N ASN A 625 14.30 15.34 0.75
CA ASN A 625 14.41 15.92 -0.58
C ASN A 625 15.46 15.12 -1.37
N MET A 626 15.07 14.60 -2.53
CA MET A 626 15.89 13.85 -3.45
C MET A 626 16.14 14.68 -4.70
N LYS A 627 17.40 14.81 -5.12
CA LYS A 627 17.77 15.44 -6.39
C LYS A 627 18.75 14.55 -7.13
N ILE A 628 18.45 14.25 -8.39
CA ILE A 628 19.40 13.62 -9.30
C ILE A 628 20.28 14.74 -9.85
N THR A 629 21.61 14.60 -9.76
CA THR A 629 22.54 15.60 -10.28
C THR A 629 23.82 14.93 -10.79
N GLN A 630 24.51 15.60 -11.72
CA GLN A 630 25.76 15.11 -12.28
C GLN A 630 26.91 15.94 -11.73
N ILE A 631 27.80 15.30 -10.97
CA ILE A 631 28.99 15.97 -10.43
C ILE A 631 30.00 16.13 -11.59
N PRO A 632 30.60 17.31 -11.81
CA PRO A 632 31.60 17.51 -12.85
C PRO A 632 32.74 16.48 -12.74
N HIS A 633 33.09 15.85 -13.86
CA HIS A 633 34.11 14.77 -13.94
C HIS A 633 33.78 13.49 -13.15
N PHE A 634 32.54 13.37 -12.65
CA PHE A 634 32.02 12.17 -12.01
C PHE A 634 30.65 11.79 -12.60
N LYS A 635 30.16 10.60 -12.25
CA LYS A 635 28.90 10.08 -12.76
C LYS A 635 27.69 10.69 -12.06
N GLU A 636 26.50 10.38 -12.58
CA GLU A 636 25.25 10.82 -12.00
C GLU A 636 25.08 10.27 -10.57
N VAL A 637 24.67 11.15 -9.66
CA VAL A 637 24.41 10.85 -8.25
C VAL A 637 23.03 11.34 -7.82
N VAL A 638 22.47 10.68 -6.82
CA VAL A 638 21.21 11.02 -6.17
C VAL A 638 21.56 11.57 -4.79
N ILE A 639 21.27 12.85 -4.57
CA ILE A 639 21.44 13.52 -3.28
C ILE A 639 20.12 13.43 -2.54
N MET A 640 20.15 12.91 -1.32
CA MET A 640 19.00 12.76 -0.42
C MET A 640 19.26 13.60 0.84
N ALA A 641 18.57 14.72 0.97
CA ALA A 641 18.70 15.63 2.09
C ALA A 641 17.46 15.55 2.99
N THR A 642 17.64 15.09 4.23
CA THR A 642 16.56 15.07 5.23
C THR A 642 16.79 16.22 6.20
N ASN A 643 15.76 17.05 6.42
CA ASN A 643 15.79 18.09 7.44
C ASN A 643 14.63 17.83 8.40
N CYS A 644 14.94 17.60 9.67
CA CYS A 644 13.93 17.32 10.69
C CYS A 644 13.58 18.59 11.46
N ASP A 645 12.35 19.04 11.33
CA ASP A 645 11.86 20.23 12.05
C ASP A 645 11.70 20.00 13.57
N SER A 646 11.63 18.73 14.01
CA SER A 646 11.42 18.39 15.42
C SER A 646 12.71 18.40 16.25
N CYS A 647 13.82 17.91 15.70
CA CYS A 647 15.10 17.83 16.41
C CYS A 647 16.25 18.59 15.74
N GLY A 648 16.00 19.26 14.61
CA GLY A 648 17.01 20.01 13.85
C GLY A 648 18.04 19.13 13.13
N HIS A 649 17.87 17.80 13.16
CA HIS A 649 18.80 16.88 12.52
C HIS A 649 18.77 17.02 11.00
N LYS A 650 19.96 17.18 10.41
CA LYS A 650 20.16 17.30 8.97
C LYS A 650 21.02 16.15 8.49
N THR A 651 20.59 15.47 7.45
CA THR A 651 21.40 14.47 6.75
C THR A 651 21.50 14.81 5.29
N ASN A 652 22.68 14.60 4.71
CA ASN A 652 22.91 14.68 3.27
C ASN A 652 23.54 13.34 2.84
N GLU A 653 22.72 12.44 2.34
CA GLU A 653 23.16 11.16 1.80
C GLU A 653 23.34 11.28 0.29
N VAL A 654 24.42 10.73 -0.24
CA VAL A 654 24.68 10.69 -1.67
C VAL A 654 24.74 9.23 -2.11
N LYS A 655 23.94 8.88 -3.12
CA LYS A 655 23.94 7.56 -3.72
C LYS A 655 24.35 7.65 -5.19
N PRO A 656 25.18 6.74 -5.70
CA PRO A 656 25.45 6.68 -7.13
C PRO A 656 24.16 6.34 -7.88
N GLY A 657 23.82 7.11 -8.92
CA GLY A 657 22.67 6.83 -9.80
C GLY A 657 22.96 5.71 -10.81
N SER A 658 24.23 5.36 -10.97
CA SER A 658 24.71 4.27 -11.83
C SER A 658 24.83 2.97 -11.04
N GLY A 659 24.70 1.84 -11.74
CA GLY A 659 24.90 0.51 -11.16
C GLY A 659 26.35 0.26 -10.73
N ILE A 660 26.61 -0.95 -10.24
CA ILE A 660 27.94 -1.38 -9.81
C ILE A 660 28.90 -1.42 -11.02
N GLU A 661 30.06 -0.78 -10.91
CA GLU A 661 31.08 -0.76 -11.97
C GLU A 661 31.70 -2.15 -12.18
N GLU A 662 32.28 -2.40 -13.35
CA GLU A 662 32.95 -3.68 -13.64
C GLU A 662 34.20 -3.92 -12.75
N LYS A 663 34.86 -2.83 -12.33
CA LYS A 663 36.09 -2.86 -11.52
C LYS A 663 35.94 -2.04 -10.26
N GLY A 664 36.53 -2.53 -9.17
CA GLY A 664 36.75 -1.74 -7.96
C GLY A 664 37.81 -0.66 -8.21
N ILE A 665 37.80 0.36 -7.38
CA ILE A 665 38.76 1.47 -7.44
C ILE A 665 39.42 1.65 -6.08
N ARG A 666 40.73 1.90 -6.11
CA ARG A 666 41.49 2.34 -4.95
C ARG A 666 42.14 3.67 -5.28
N ILE A 667 41.73 4.71 -4.57
CA ILE A 667 42.22 6.08 -4.72
C ILE A 667 43.20 6.33 -3.58
N THR A 668 44.42 6.79 -3.89
CA THR A 668 45.45 7.14 -2.92
C THR A 668 45.84 8.59 -3.16
N LEU A 669 45.54 9.46 -2.20
CA LEU A 669 45.88 10.87 -2.21
C LEU A 669 46.93 11.14 -1.13
N LYS A 670 48.10 11.62 -1.54
CA LYS A 670 49.10 12.13 -0.60
C LYS A 670 48.88 13.63 -0.42
N ILE A 671 48.50 14.06 0.78
CA ILE A 671 48.14 15.45 1.07
C ILE A 671 49.43 16.26 1.19
N GLY A 672 49.73 17.12 0.21
CA GLY A 672 50.97 17.89 0.17
C GLY A 672 50.82 19.35 0.57
N ASP A 673 49.68 19.96 0.26
CA ASP A 673 49.40 21.37 0.50
C ASP A 673 47.91 21.62 0.81
N ASN A 674 47.57 22.89 1.06
CA ASN A 674 46.18 23.28 1.34
C ASN A 674 45.25 23.08 0.13
N SER A 675 45.76 23.04 -1.10
CA SER A 675 44.91 22.80 -2.27
C SER A 675 44.40 21.36 -2.32
N ASP A 676 45.15 20.41 -1.74
CA ASP A 676 44.71 19.03 -1.60
C ASP A 676 43.58 18.86 -0.56
N LEU A 677 43.50 19.75 0.44
CA LEU A 677 42.45 19.73 1.47
C LEU A 677 41.08 20.19 0.93
N GLU A 678 41.10 21.11 -0.04
CA GLU A 678 39.91 21.68 -0.68
C GLU A 678 39.33 20.78 -1.79
N ARG A 679 39.97 19.65 -2.11
CA ARG A 679 39.47 18.72 -3.14
C ARG A 679 38.13 18.12 -2.73
N ASP A 680 37.18 18.10 -3.65
CA ASP A 680 35.90 17.42 -3.49
C ASP A 680 36.11 15.90 -3.42
N VAL A 681 35.40 15.27 -2.51
CA VAL A 681 35.43 13.82 -2.26
C VAL A 681 34.01 13.29 -2.26
N VAL A 682 33.76 12.28 -3.10
CA VAL A 682 32.57 11.43 -3.05
C VAL A 682 32.98 10.11 -2.41
N ILE A 683 32.38 9.79 -1.27
CA ILE A 683 32.55 8.49 -0.59
C ILE A 683 31.26 7.71 -0.79
N SER A 684 31.33 6.53 -1.40
CA SER A 684 30.18 5.62 -1.51
C SER A 684 29.92 4.89 -0.20
N ASP A 685 28.73 4.32 -0.04
CA ASP A 685 28.37 3.47 1.09
C ASP A 685 29.21 2.19 1.19
N THR A 686 29.77 1.72 0.08
CA THR A 686 30.66 0.55 0.03
C THR A 686 32.14 0.87 0.15
N CYS A 687 32.52 2.15 0.29
CA CYS A 687 33.91 2.58 0.37
C CYS A 687 34.48 2.41 1.78
N SER A 688 35.70 1.89 1.88
CA SER A 688 36.52 1.96 3.10
C SER A 688 37.51 3.11 3.02
N VAL A 689 37.72 3.78 4.16
CA VAL A 689 38.64 4.91 4.28
C VAL A 689 39.81 4.54 5.18
N ASP A 690 41.02 4.80 4.70
CA ASP A 690 42.28 4.39 5.31
C ASP A 690 43.24 5.59 5.43
N ILE A 691 43.79 5.79 6.64
CA ILE A 691 44.90 6.73 6.89
C ILE A 691 46.02 5.94 7.59
N PRO A 692 46.96 5.36 6.83
CA PRO A 692 47.96 4.43 7.36
C PRO A 692 48.86 5.04 8.43
N GLU A 693 49.23 6.32 8.30
CA GLU A 693 50.11 7.00 9.26
C GLU A 693 49.46 7.23 10.63
N LEU A 694 48.12 7.13 10.71
CA LEU A 694 47.35 7.27 11.95
C LEU A 694 46.76 5.93 12.43
N ASP A 695 47.04 4.82 11.75
CA ASP A 695 46.42 3.51 11.97
C ASP A 695 44.87 3.56 11.99
N ILE A 696 44.28 4.44 11.18
CA ILE A 696 42.83 4.57 11.04
C ILE A 696 42.37 3.74 9.84
N HIS A 697 41.50 2.78 10.10
CA HIS A 697 40.77 2.02 9.08
C HIS A 697 39.27 2.08 9.40
N LEU A 698 38.49 2.72 8.53
CA LEU A 698 37.04 2.80 8.63
C LEU A 698 36.42 1.92 7.55
N THR A 699 35.78 0.85 8.00
CA THR A 699 35.09 -0.10 7.12
C THR A 699 33.66 0.37 6.90
N SER A 700 33.31 0.71 5.65
CA SER A 700 31.97 1.16 5.20
C SER A 700 31.33 2.26 6.06
N THR A 701 31.30 3.49 5.55
CA THR A 701 30.75 4.66 6.25
C THR A 701 29.22 4.61 6.46
N GLY A 702 28.54 3.52 6.08
CA GLY A 702 27.09 3.27 6.26
C GLY A 702 26.17 4.15 5.40
N SER A 703 26.63 5.32 4.97
CA SER A 703 25.96 6.26 4.10
C SER A 703 26.98 6.94 3.19
N GLY A 704 26.66 7.07 1.90
CA GLY A 704 27.51 7.80 0.96
C GLY A 704 27.44 9.31 1.22
N LYS A 705 28.56 10.01 1.02
CA LYS A 705 28.74 11.43 1.34
C LYS A 705 29.43 12.18 0.21
N TYR A 706 29.11 13.47 0.08
CA TYR A 706 29.84 14.44 -0.74
C TYR A 706 30.39 15.52 0.18
N THR A 707 31.72 15.64 0.23
CA THR A 707 32.43 16.53 1.16
C THR A 707 33.78 16.94 0.55
N THR A 708 34.68 17.55 1.32
CA THR A 708 36.08 17.80 0.93
C THR A 708 37.04 16.88 1.69
N VAL A 709 38.31 16.81 1.30
CA VAL A 709 39.33 16.04 2.04
C VAL A 709 39.43 16.50 3.50
N GLU A 710 39.35 17.81 3.75
CA GLU A 710 39.23 18.37 5.10
C GLU A 710 37.96 17.89 5.82
N GLY A 711 36.81 17.93 5.13
CA GLY A 711 35.53 17.51 5.68
C GLY A 711 35.50 16.03 6.07
N VAL A 712 36.20 15.15 5.34
CA VAL A 712 36.37 13.73 5.74
C VAL A 712 37.05 13.63 7.10
N ALA A 713 38.14 14.38 7.32
CA ALA A 713 38.87 14.34 8.58
C ALA A 713 38.08 14.98 9.74
N HIS A 714 37.32 16.04 9.47
CA HIS A 714 36.43 16.66 10.46
C HIS A 714 35.33 15.69 10.89
N ASP A 715 34.64 15.04 9.94
CA ASP A 715 33.62 14.04 10.22
C ASP A 715 34.16 12.90 11.09
N MET A 716 35.36 12.39 10.77
CA MET A 716 36.02 11.36 11.59
C MET A 716 36.29 11.83 13.01
N ALA A 717 36.74 13.08 13.19
CA ALA A 717 36.99 13.64 14.50
C ALA A 717 35.70 13.82 15.31
N GLU A 718 34.62 14.27 14.67
CA GLU A 718 33.30 14.43 15.29
C GLU A 718 32.71 13.07 15.70
N ASP A 719 32.81 12.05 14.85
CA ASP A 719 32.34 10.69 15.12
C ASP A 719 33.08 10.05 16.32
N ILE A 720 34.38 10.33 16.47
CA ILE A 720 35.17 9.88 17.63
C ILE A 720 34.71 10.60 18.91
N GLN A 721 34.47 11.91 18.84
CA GLN A 721 34.08 12.72 19.99
C GLN A 721 32.64 12.47 20.47
N THR A 722 31.71 12.21 19.55
CA THR A 722 30.29 11.97 19.85
C THR A 722 29.99 10.53 20.26
N ASN A 723 30.97 9.63 20.22
CA ASN A 723 30.76 8.22 20.52
C ASN A 723 30.45 7.98 22.02
N PRO A 724 29.25 7.48 22.38
CA PRO A 724 28.84 7.29 23.77
C PRO A 724 29.71 6.30 24.55
N PHE A 725 30.37 5.37 23.85
CA PHE A 725 31.26 4.37 24.47
C PHE A 725 32.62 4.95 24.88
N LEU A 726 32.97 6.14 24.39
CA LEU A 726 34.22 6.84 24.68
C LEU A 726 34.05 8.01 25.66
N GLY A 727 32.83 8.55 25.80
CA GLY A 727 32.53 9.77 26.58
C GLY A 727 31.94 9.59 27.99
N GLY A 728 31.70 8.35 28.45
CA GLY A 728 31.14 8.07 29.78
C GLY A 728 32.16 8.06 30.92
N ASP A 729 31.69 8.18 32.17
CA ASP A 729 32.47 8.05 33.42
C ASP A 729 33.18 6.68 33.59
N SER A 730 32.78 5.71 32.77
CA SER A 730 33.27 4.34 32.75
C SER A 730 34.45 4.13 31.77
N ALA A 731 34.79 5.12 30.95
CA ALA A 731 35.93 5.06 30.04
C ALA A 731 37.25 5.24 30.81
N LYS A 732 38.24 4.38 30.54
CA LYS A 732 39.57 4.49 31.16
C LYS A 732 40.29 5.75 30.66
N GLU A 733 40.87 6.51 31.59
CA GLU A 733 41.60 7.76 31.29
C GLU A 733 42.70 7.59 30.22
N GLU A 734 43.36 6.44 30.19
CA GLU A 734 44.36 6.09 29.17
C GLU A 734 43.79 6.00 27.75
N VAL A 735 42.53 5.58 27.60
CA VAL A 735 41.86 5.49 26.29
C VAL A 735 41.42 6.87 25.85
N ARG A 736 40.91 7.69 26.79
CA ARG A 736 40.51 9.07 26.52
C ARG A 736 41.68 9.92 26.02
N GLN A 737 42.85 9.83 26.67
CA GLN A 737 44.05 10.54 26.23
C GLN A 737 44.52 10.13 24.83
N LYS A 738 44.48 8.83 24.51
CA LYS A 738 44.82 8.34 23.16
C LYS A 738 43.84 8.84 22.09
N MET A 739 42.55 8.94 22.43
CA MET A 739 41.54 9.46 21.50
C MET A 739 41.68 10.97 21.31
N ASP A 740 41.94 11.73 22.37
CA ASP A 740 42.22 13.17 22.28
C ASP A 740 43.48 13.44 21.44
N GLU A 741 44.52 12.62 21.59
CA GLU A 741 45.73 12.67 20.75
C GLU A 741 45.44 12.34 19.28
N LEU A 742 44.54 11.40 19.00
CA LEU A 742 44.14 11.02 17.65
C LEU A 742 43.33 12.14 16.97
N VAL A 743 42.35 12.70 17.69
CA VAL A 743 41.57 13.87 17.24
C VAL A 743 42.48 15.07 16.98
N ALA A 744 43.46 15.32 17.86
CA ALA A 744 44.45 16.37 17.65
C ALA A 744 45.34 16.13 16.42
N LYS A 745 45.50 14.89 15.94
CA LYS A 745 46.21 14.57 14.68
C LYS A 745 45.35 14.71 13.44
N LEU A 746 44.01 14.65 13.58
CA LEU A 746 43.06 14.87 12.49
C LEU A 746 42.76 16.36 12.23
N SER A 747 43.37 17.29 12.99
CA SER A 747 43.27 18.72 12.72
C SER A 747 43.89 19.10 11.36
N VAL A 748 43.26 20.06 10.66
CA VAL A 748 43.63 20.56 9.33
C VAL A 748 45.13 20.77 9.13
N GLU A 749 45.80 21.42 10.07
CA GLU A 749 47.24 21.73 10.00
C GLU A 749 48.15 20.49 10.00
N ARG A 750 47.66 19.36 10.49
CA ARG A 750 48.41 18.09 10.63
C ARG A 750 48.02 17.03 9.61
N LEU A 751 47.03 17.30 8.78
CA LEU A 751 46.68 16.45 7.63
C LEU A 751 47.73 16.54 6.52
N ILE A 752 48.45 17.66 6.45
CA ILE A 752 49.54 17.86 5.49
C ILE A 752 50.67 16.86 5.79
N GLY A 753 50.97 16.01 4.82
CA GLY A 753 51.97 14.94 4.92
C GLY A 753 51.39 13.54 5.12
N LEU A 754 50.07 13.41 5.36
CA LEU A 754 49.38 12.13 5.51
C LEU A 754 48.89 11.58 4.16
N THR A 755 48.56 10.29 4.13
CA THR A 755 48.02 9.61 2.95
C THR A 755 46.56 9.20 3.20
N LEU A 756 45.63 9.71 2.40
CA LEU A 756 44.24 9.29 2.39
C LEU A 756 44.03 8.22 1.32
N ILE A 757 43.53 7.06 1.72
CA ILE A 757 43.21 5.95 0.82
C ILE A 757 41.71 5.69 0.87
N LEU A 758 41.06 5.69 -0.30
CA LEU A 758 39.67 5.28 -0.48
C LEU A 758 39.66 3.99 -1.29
N ASP A 759 39.15 2.90 -0.72
CA ASP A 759 39.03 1.61 -1.40
C ASP A 759 37.56 1.26 -1.56
N ASP A 760 37.07 1.29 -2.80
CA ASP A 760 35.68 1.09 -3.14
C ASP A 760 35.51 -0.04 -4.16
N PRO A 761 34.99 -1.22 -3.73
CA PRO A 761 34.80 -2.36 -4.60
C PRO A 761 33.69 -2.15 -5.65
N CYS A 762 32.78 -1.18 -5.43
CA CYS A 762 31.73 -0.84 -6.39
C CYS A 762 32.15 0.21 -7.44
N GLY A 763 33.31 0.85 -7.27
CA GLY A 763 33.80 1.87 -8.20
C GLY A 763 32.99 3.17 -8.21
N ASN A 764 32.37 3.51 -7.08
CA ASN A 764 31.42 4.60 -6.91
C ASN A 764 31.96 5.78 -6.08
N SER A 765 33.26 5.83 -5.82
CA SER A 765 33.93 6.91 -5.07
C SER A 765 34.79 7.78 -5.98
N TYR A 766 35.09 9.02 -5.56
CA TYR A 766 35.80 9.99 -6.37
C TYR A 766 36.53 11.04 -5.53
N VAL A 767 37.65 11.54 -6.05
CA VAL A 767 38.39 12.68 -5.51
C VAL A 767 38.70 13.63 -6.66
N SER A 768 38.44 14.92 -6.51
CA SER A 768 38.59 15.88 -7.59
C SER A 768 40.05 16.26 -7.90
N GLY A 769 40.30 16.54 -9.18
CA GLY A 769 41.58 16.95 -9.73
C GLY A 769 42.43 15.82 -10.30
N GLU A 770 43.53 16.19 -10.96
CA GLU A 770 44.55 15.29 -11.50
C GLU A 770 45.94 15.76 -11.04
N GLY A 771 46.87 14.85 -10.75
CA GLY A 771 48.22 15.24 -10.32
C GLY A 771 49.09 14.09 -9.87
N GLN A 772 50.40 14.33 -9.69
CA GLN A 772 51.35 13.32 -9.20
C GLN A 772 51.06 12.81 -7.79
N ALA A 773 50.32 13.58 -6.99
CA ALA A 773 49.94 13.22 -5.62
C ALA A 773 48.70 12.32 -5.52
N LEU A 774 47.93 12.20 -6.63
CA LEU A 774 46.70 11.41 -6.69
C LEU A 774 46.90 10.19 -7.59
N HIS A 775 46.81 9.00 -7.02
CA HIS A 775 46.92 7.73 -7.73
C HIS A 775 45.61 6.96 -7.66
N VAL A 776 45.01 6.69 -8.83
CA VAL A 776 43.79 5.88 -8.95
C VAL A 776 44.15 4.54 -9.56
N HIS A 777 43.99 3.47 -8.79
CA HIS A 777 44.23 2.10 -9.22
C HIS A 777 42.90 1.35 -9.35
N ARG A 778 42.58 0.86 -10.56
CA ARG A 778 41.39 0.03 -10.80
C ARG A 778 41.76 -1.44 -10.67
N TYR A 779 41.06 -2.18 -9.83
CA TYR A 779 41.32 -3.60 -9.59
C TYR A 779 40.12 -4.47 -9.94
N SER A 780 40.40 -5.72 -10.33
CA SER A 780 39.36 -6.75 -10.43
C SER A 780 39.00 -7.22 -9.03
N ARG A 781 37.71 -7.15 -8.69
CA ARG A 781 37.20 -7.60 -7.39
C ARG A 781 37.57 -9.06 -7.13
N THR A 782 37.86 -9.36 -5.87
CA THR A 782 38.04 -10.73 -5.41
C THR A 782 36.70 -11.47 -5.36
N PHE A 783 36.76 -12.81 -5.26
CA PHE A 783 35.55 -13.63 -5.15
C PHE A 783 34.73 -13.28 -3.91
N GLU A 784 35.39 -13.06 -2.77
CA GLU A 784 34.75 -12.67 -1.50
C GLU A 784 34.06 -11.31 -1.62
N GLN A 785 34.73 -10.31 -2.21
CA GLN A 785 34.11 -9.00 -2.47
C GLN A 785 32.88 -9.11 -3.40
N ASN A 786 32.90 -10.00 -4.40
CA ASN A 786 31.73 -10.25 -5.24
C ASN A 786 30.62 -11.01 -4.49
N GLU A 787 30.95 -11.77 -3.45
CA GLU A 787 29.97 -12.49 -2.62
C GLU A 787 29.28 -11.52 -1.66
N ASP A 788 30.06 -10.65 -1.00
CA ASP A 788 29.56 -9.57 -0.12
C ASP A 788 28.67 -8.59 -0.88
N LEU A 789 29.01 -8.29 -2.14
CA LEU A 789 28.21 -7.44 -3.03
C LEU A 789 27.07 -8.20 -3.76
N GLY A 790 26.95 -9.52 -3.57
CA GLY A 790 25.94 -10.36 -4.23
C GLY A 790 26.08 -10.47 -5.75
N LEU A 791 27.25 -10.14 -6.32
CA LEU A 791 27.53 -10.13 -7.75
C LEU A 791 27.81 -11.53 -8.32
N ASN A 792 28.32 -12.47 -7.51
CA ASN A 792 28.62 -13.83 -7.97
C ASN A 792 27.35 -14.58 -8.45
N ASP A 793 26.17 -14.18 -7.97
CA ASP A 793 24.88 -14.79 -8.31
C ASP A 793 24.15 -14.09 -9.47
N ILE A 794 24.73 -13.01 -10.02
CA ILE A 794 24.15 -12.21 -11.11
C ILE A 794 24.62 -12.77 -12.46
N LYS A 795 23.68 -13.33 -13.25
CA LYS A 795 23.92 -13.79 -14.62
C LYS A 795 23.37 -12.77 -15.63
N THR A 796 24.25 -12.09 -16.35
CA THR A 796 23.91 -11.09 -17.38
C THR A 796 23.91 -11.63 -18.82
N GLU A 797 24.34 -12.87 -19.03
CA GLU A 797 24.37 -13.48 -20.36
C GLU A 797 22.95 -13.86 -20.85
N ASN A 798 22.61 -13.48 -22.08
CA ASN A 798 21.34 -13.72 -22.80
C ASN A 798 20.16 -12.77 -22.52
N TYR A 799 20.43 -11.53 -22.12
CA TYR A 799 19.45 -10.43 -22.17
C TYR A 799 19.70 -9.56 -23.41
N ASN A 800 19.11 -9.91 -24.56
CA ASN A 800 18.96 -9.01 -25.72
C ASN A 800 17.48 -8.87 -26.06
#